data_AF-A0A212LXF0-F1
#
_entry.id   AF-A0A212LXF0-F1
#
_cell.length_a   1.000
_cell.length_b   1.000
_cell.length_c   1.000
_cell.angle_alpha   90.00
_cell.angle_beta   90.00
_cell.angle_gamma   90.00
#
_symmetry.space_group_name_H-M   'P 1'
#
loop_
_entity.id
_entity.type
_entity.pdbx_description
1 polymer ?
#
loop_
_entity_poly.entity_id
_entity_poly.type
_entity_poly.pdbx_seq_one_letter_code
_entity_poly.pdbx_strand_id
1 'polypeptide(L)'
;MPMPIPAFTWVLAAILLLFPLPALADTGLQTPPHLPPAVVELKLFQLEHKDVIAIAVETQVTGAGHLLLHKLEPQYHINKQANTVEVTLEARPSLPELAGRTAVNNLLPSHRVKTLTVTAGENQLTITARFNSNTTQPRLTTVKRKPVKQADNTVIFRTYLVLTFADTAAGQPPKTLVIDPGHGGSALGATTNFLLEKDLNLDIALLSRDIFRRHGYDVYMTRTDDSNPRLIDRADAANILQADALISIHNNSLPESAPTAELKRGATALYNSAAARPGKELAALIAGQLADTLRIPQYPLQDRPDLVLLNSTSIPAVIAEVSMLPHPQDAKMISQRVYRLAAAQAIFTAADKYFAGPLQVTAPVTALAAPVPAANTANSSLTAADTDGTLYYLALAGDIPAGGREKIFRLKPGETAPVSLTDDEAWNLVISGKYLYYSNWSDDHRLYRIKLDGTDKTKLGNHPVSQLAIAGNWLVYVKWTNSRSAQDNNIYRMPLAGGFPQKIGSDQAESVQVLDNWIYYLNGTDGYKIYRIKLNGTGRSKLTEDQAVCLAVADNTIYYSNYSDGQKLYALSTDGRHRVKLSNDQAGFIAAGNGYVYYTNASANHALYRMTAAGHNKQLVCDLGVGPLPIDIVNNAIYYNRQFINTENR
;
A
#
# COMPACT_ATOMS: atom_id res chain seq x y z
N MET A 1 -56.44 -25.10 42.03
CA MET A 1 -55.93 -23.71 42.19
C MET A 1 -54.40 -23.79 42.31
N PRO A 2 -53.66 -22.79 41.83
CA PRO A 2 -52.91 -22.86 40.56
C PRO A 2 -51.39 -23.11 40.75
N MET A 3 -50.58 -23.45 39.74
CA MET A 3 -50.77 -23.89 38.34
C MET A 3 -49.45 -24.55 37.87
N PRO A 4 -49.47 -25.63 37.05
CA PRO A 4 -48.27 -26.15 36.37
C PRO A 4 -48.38 -26.05 34.84
N ILE A 5 -47.29 -25.73 34.13
CA ILE A 5 -47.15 -26.02 32.68
C ILE A 5 -45.70 -26.47 32.36
N PRO A 6 -45.49 -27.69 31.82
CA PRO A 6 -44.19 -28.22 31.41
C PRO A 6 -43.96 -28.14 29.88
N ALA A 7 -42.82 -28.68 29.42
CA ALA A 7 -42.48 -28.82 28.00
C ALA A 7 -43.15 -30.04 27.32
N PHE A 8 -43.41 -29.98 26.00
CA PHE A 8 -42.88 -30.92 24.98
C PHE A 8 -43.37 -30.62 23.52
N THR A 9 -42.41 -30.59 22.59
CA THR A 9 -42.39 -31.10 21.18
C THR A 9 -43.62 -31.18 20.23
N TRP A 10 -43.39 -30.63 19.01
CA TRP A 10 -43.64 -31.19 17.66
C TRP A 10 -45.07 -31.43 17.06
N VAL A 11 -45.17 -31.08 15.75
CA VAL A 11 -46.17 -31.39 14.69
C VAL A 11 -47.55 -30.71 14.73
N LEU A 12 -47.80 -29.87 13.71
CA LEU A 12 -48.93 -29.83 12.74
C LEU A 12 -48.74 -28.52 11.92
N ALA A 13 -48.63 -28.45 10.59
CA ALA A 13 -49.31 -29.15 9.50
C ALA A 13 -50.84 -28.95 9.52
N ALA A 14 -51.34 -28.18 8.55
CA ALA A 14 -52.75 -27.81 8.34
C ALA A 14 -53.41 -26.95 9.43
N ILE A 15 -53.60 -25.66 9.14
CA ILE A 15 -54.89 -24.91 9.17
C ILE A 15 -54.65 -23.57 8.47
N LEU A 16 -54.99 -23.53 7.18
CA LEU A 16 -55.32 -22.30 6.43
C LEU A 16 -56.19 -22.67 5.21
N LEU A 17 -57.14 -23.56 5.46
CA LEU A 17 -58.27 -23.92 4.61
C LEU A 17 -59.50 -23.77 5.51
N LEU A 18 -60.26 -22.69 5.35
CA LEU A 18 -61.68 -22.49 5.71
C LEU A 18 -62.10 -21.00 5.70
N PHE A 19 -61.75 -20.28 4.63
CA PHE A 19 -62.57 -19.17 4.14
C PHE A 19 -62.58 -19.28 2.61
N PRO A 20 -63.75 -19.19 1.95
CA PRO A 20 -63.77 -18.99 0.51
C PRO A 20 -63.19 -17.60 0.24
N LEU A 21 -61.99 -17.55 -0.33
CA LEU A 21 -61.51 -16.33 -0.96
C LEU A 21 -62.60 -15.92 -1.98
N PRO A 22 -63.06 -14.65 -1.98
CA PRO A 22 -63.88 -14.19 -3.09
C PRO A 22 -63.07 -14.45 -4.35
N ALA A 23 -63.72 -14.95 -5.40
CA ALA A 23 -63.07 -15.11 -6.70
C ALA A 23 -62.40 -13.77 -7.01
N LEU A 24 -61.06 -13.75 -7.12
CA LEU A 24 -60.41 -12.60 -7.71
C LEU A 24 -61.00 -12.51 -9.11
N ALA A 25 -61.84 -11.49 -9.28
CA ALA A 25 -62.20 -11.02 -10.60
C ALA A 25 -60.90 -10.86 -11.39
N ASP A 26 -61.01 -11.07 -12.71
CA ASP A 26 -59.93 -10.81 -13.66
C ASP A 26 -59.57 -9.32 -13.61
N THR A 27 -58.79 -8.93 -12.60
CA THR A 27 -58.21 -7.62 -12.50
C THR A 27 -57.24 -7.57 -13.66
N GLY A 28 -57.64 -6.85 -14.71
CA GLY A 28 -56.87 -6.61 -15.92
C GLY A 28 -55.60 -5.79 -15.67
N LEU A 29 -54.78 -6.23 -14.73
CA LEU A 29 -53.35 -6.05 -14.67
C LEU A 29 -52.79 -6.70 -15.93
N GLN A 30 -52.89 -5.95 -17.03
CA GLN A 30 -51.90 -6.04 -18.09
C GLN A 30 -50.54 -6.14 -17.40
N THR A 31 -49.77 -7.17 -17.74
CA THR A 31 -48.36 -7.19 -17.38
C THR A 31 -47.78 -5.84 -17.79
N PRO A 32 -47.28 -5.02 -16.84
CA PRO A 32 -46.76 -3.71 -17.20
C PRO A 32 -45.70 -3.95 -18.28
N PRO A 33 -45.74 -3.21 -19.40
CA PRO A 33 -44.90 -3.51 -20.56
C PRO A 33 -43.47 -3.61 -20.06
N HIS A 34 -42.86 -4.79 -20.25
CA HIS A 34 -41.53 -5.09 -19.72
C HIS A 34 -40.57 -4.05 -20.29
N LEU A 35 -40.29 -3.04 -19.48
CA LEU A 35 -39.45 -1.92 -19.86
C LEU A 35 -38.06 -2.48 -20.14
N PRO A 36 -37.62 -2.51 -21.40
CA PRO A 36 -36.41 -3.24 -21.73
C PRO A 36 -35.21 -2.57 -21.05
N PRO A 37 -34.19 -3.36 -20.69
CA PRO A 37 -32.99 -2.86 -20.02
C PRO A 37 -32.31 -1.74 -20.83
N ALA A 38 -31.63 -0.84 -20.11
CA ALA A 38 -30.78 0.18 -20.69
C ALA A 38 -29.32 -0.26 -20.58
N VAL A 39 -28.59 -0.32 -21.70
CA VAL A 39 -27.13 -0.45 -21.64
C VAL A 39 -26.55 0.93 -21.30
N VAL A 40 -25.79 1.02 -20.21
CA VAL A 40 -25.33 2.31 -19.65
C VAL A 40 -23.81 2.45 -19.59
N GLU A 41 -23.06 1.36 -19.66
CA GLU A 41 -21.60 1.40 -19.49
C GLU A 41 -20.93 0.18 -20.14
N LEU A 42 -19.80 0.40 -20.81
CA LEU A 42 -18.91 -0.66 -21.31
C LEU A 42 -17.57 -0.53 -20.58
N LYS A 43 -17.19 -1.56 -19.81
CA LYS A 43 -15.88 -1.65 -19.14
C LYS A 43 -15.03 -2.72 -19.83
N LEU A 44 -13.80 -2.37 -20.19
CA LEU A 44 -12.79 -3.30 -20.66
C LEU A 44 -11.75 -3.50 -19.55
N PHE A 45 -11.44 -4.76 -19.23
CA PHE A 45 -10.39 -5.14 -18.30
C PHE A 45 -9.38 -6.02 -19.06
N GLN A 46 -8.12 -5.58 -19.12
CA GLN A 46 -7.06 -6.34 -19.78
C GLN A 46 -6.13 -6.91 -18.69
N LEU A 47 -6.09 -8.24 -18.55
CA LEU A 47 -5.12 -8.96 -17.74
C LEU A 47 -4.29 -9.87 -18.67
N GLU A 48 -3.00 -10.01 -18.35
CA GLU A 48 -2.02 -10.70 -19.19
C GLU A 48 -2.44 -12.14 -19.55
N HIS A 49 -3.03 -12.86 -18.58
CA HIS A 49 -3.54 -14.21 -18.81
C HIS A 49 -5.07 -14.31 -18.84
N LYS A 50 -5.79 -13.17 -18.86
CA LYS A 50 -7.26 -13.11 -18.87
C LYS A 50 -7.79 -11.76 -19.39
N ASP A 51 -7.97 -11.64 -20.71
CA ASP A 51 -8.79 -10.56 -21.27
C ASP A 51 -10.26 -10.71 -20.83
N VAL A 52 -10.86 -9.63 -20.32
CA VAL A 52 -12.25 -9.59 -19.86
C VAL A 52 -12.97 -8.33 -20.36
N ILE A 53 -14.03 -8.50 -21.14
CA ILE A 53 -14.93 -7.41 -21.53
C ILE A 53 -16.20 -7.53 -20.69
N ALA A 54 -16.63 -6.44 -20.06
CA ALA A 54 -17.81 -6.42 -19.19
C ALA A 54 -18.76 -5.29 -19.58
N ILE A 55 -19.97 -5.63 -19.98
CA ILE A 55 -20.99 -4.68 -20.41
C ILE A 55 -21.99 -4.50 -19.28
N ALA A 56 -22.08 -3.31 -18.72
CA ALA A 56 -23.05 -3.01 -17.67
C ALA A 56 -24.41 -2.71 -18.30
N VAL A 57 -25.37 -3.57 -18.01
CA VAL A 57 -26.76 -3.39 -18.36
C VAL A 57 -27.53 -3.05 -17.09
N GLU A 58 -28.32 -1.98 -17.14
CA GLU A 58 -29.04 -1.40 -16.01
C GLU A 58 -30.54 -1.41 -16.25
N THR A 59 -31.30 -1.72 -15.21
CA THR A 59 -32.75 -1.61 -15.19
C THR A 59 -33.17 -0.90 -13.91
N GLN A 60 -34.07 0.07 -14.05
CA GLN A 60 -34.56 0.89 -12.95
C GLN A 60 -36.03 0.53 -12.69
N VAL A 61 -36.38 0.33 -11.42
CA VAL A 61 -37.74 -0.03 -10.98
C VAL A 61 -38.21 0.97 -9.92
N THR A 62 -39.40 1.52 -10.10
CA THR A 62 -39.99 2.53 -9.22
C THR A 62 -41.29 2.00 -8.63
N GLY A 63 -41.46 2.07 -7.30
CA GLY A 63 -42.65 1.61 -6.59
C GLY A 63 -42.45 0.38 -5.70
N ALA A 64 -43.38 0.14 -4.77
CA ALA A 64 -43.28 -0.88 -3.72
C ALA A 64 -43.74 -2.30 -4.12
N GLY A 65 -44.06 -2.53 -5.40
CA GLY A 65 -44.52 -3.83 -5.90
C GLY A 65 -43.38 -4.87 -5.95
N HIS A 66 -43.71 -6.13 -5.64
CA HIS A 66 -42.80 -7.27 -5.52
C HIS A 66 -41.58 -7.28 -6.49
N LEU A 67 -40.43 -6.81 -5.98
CA LEU A 67 -39.13 -6.78 -6.66
C LEU A 67 -38.61 -8.16 -7.15
N LEU A 68 -39.27 -9.25 -6.75
CA LEU A 68 -38.89 -10.64 -7.02
C LEU A 68 -39.51 -11.23 -8.30
N LEU A 69 -40.49 -10.57 -8.93
CA LEU A 69 -41.25 -11.12 -10.06
C LEU A 69 -40.72 -10.73 -11.45
N HIS A 70 -39.68 -9.89 -11.53
CA HIS A 70 -39.08 -9.51 -12.81
C HIS A 70 -37.76 -10.25 -13.02
N LYS A 71 -37.68 -11.04 -14.11
CA LYS A 71 -36.41 -11.56 -14.64
C LYS A 71 -35.65 -10.41 -15.31
N LEU A 72 -34.97 -9.59 -14.50
CA LEU A 72 -34.21 -8.40 -14.89
C LEU A 72 -32.86 -8.74 -15.57
N GLU A 73 -32.78 -9.87 -16.27
CA GLU A 73 -31.59 -10.23 -17.06
C GLU A 73 -31.59 -9.46 -18.38
N PRO A 74 -30.41 -9.01 -18.86
CA PRO A 74 -30.29 -8.51 -20.23
C PRO A 74 -30.72 -9.57 -21.24
N GLN A 75 -31.53 -9.19 -22.22
CA GLN A 75 -31.77 -10.02 -23.40
C GLN A 75 -30.60 -9.84 -24.37
N TYR A 76 -30.03 -10.95 -24.84
CA TYR A 76 -28.91 -10.92 -25.78
C TYR A 76 -28.84 -12.19 -26.63
N HIS A 77 -28.26 -12.03 -27.82
CA HIS A 77 -27.89 -13.11 -28.72
C HIS A 77 -26.37 -13.22 -28.83
N ILE A 78 -25.87 -14.43 -29.04
CA ILE A 78 -24.45 -14.70 -29.28
C ILE A 78 -24.32 -15.42 -30.62
N ASN A 79 -23.44 -14.94 -31.48
CA ASN A 79 -22.99 -15.66 -32.67
C ASN A 79 -21.49 -15.98 -32.51
N LYS A 80 -21.11 -17.25 -32.66
CA LYS A 80 -19.71 -17.71 -32.54
C LYS A 80 -19.25 -18.26 -33.88
N GLN A 81 -18.12 -17.74 -34.36
CA GLN A 81 -17.41 -18.18 -35.57
C GLN A 81 -15.97 -18.54 -35.20
N ALA A 82 -15.25 -19.20 -36.11
CA ALA A 82 -13.96 -19.83 -35.84
C ALA A 82 -12.87 -18.92 -35.21
N ASN A 83 -12.93 -17.61 -35.47
CA ASN A 83 -12.01 -16.61 -34.90
C ASN A 83 -12.73 -15.33 -34.43
N THR A 84 -14.05 -15.37 -34.24
CA THR A 84 -14.85 -14.18 -33.94
C THR A 84 -16.03 -14.54 -33.02
N VAL A 85 -16.29 -13.74 -31.99
CA VAL A 85 -17.56 -13.75 -31.26
C VAL A 85 -18.27 -12.42 -31.46
N GLU A 86 -19.57 -12.51 -31.68
CA GLU A 86 -20.49 -11.38 -31.74
C GLU A 86 -21.54 -11.53 -30.65
N VAL A 87 -21.79 -10.45 -29.90
CA VAL A 87 -22.81 -10.37 -28.86
C VAL A 87 -23.71 -9.19 -29.16
N THR A 88 -24.99 -9.46 -29.40
CA THR A 88 -26.01 -8.45 -29.68
C THR A 88 -26.91 -8.32 -28.47
N LEU A 89 -26.91 -7.16 -27.83
CA LEU A 89 -27.75 -6.80 -26.69
C LEU A 89 -28.99 -6.06 -27.17
N GLU A 90 -30.17 -6.37 -26.62
CA GLU A 90 -31.35 -5.52 -26.77
C GLU A 90 -31.25 -4.31 -25.82
N ALA A 91 -31.56 -3.12 -26.32
CA ALA A 91 -31.42 -1.86 -25.59
C ALA A 91 -32.54 -0.87 -25.93
N ARG A 92 -32.85 0.05 -25.01
CA ARG A 92 -33.73 1.19 -25.28
C ARG A 92 -33.13 2.21 -26.27
N PRO A 93 -33.97 3.02 -26.95
CA PRO A 93 -33.55 3.99 -27.98
C PRO A 93 -32.84 5.25 -27.45
N SER A 94 -32.21 5.18 -26.27
CA SER A 94 -31.39 6.24 -25.70
C SER A 94 -30.21 5.63 -24.94
N LEU A 95 -29.26 5.06 -25.69
CA LEU A 95 -27.92 4.73 -25.17
C LEU A 95 -27.25 6.04 -24.70
N PRO A 96 -26.95 6.23 -23.41
CA PRO A 96 -26.30 7.45 -22.94
C PRO A 96 -24.88 7.52 -23.52
N GLU A 97 -24.65 8.45 -24.45
CA GLU A 97 -23.33 8.87 -24.96
C GLU A 97 -22.34 7.77 -25.43
N LEU A 98 -22.83 6.58 -25.84
CA LEU A 98 -22.02 5.64 -26.64
C LEU A 98 -21.87 6.09 -28.11
N ALA A 99 -22.77 6.95 -28.59
CA ALA A 99 -22.71 7.59 -29.90
C ALA A 99 -21.54 8.60 -29.98
N GLY A 100 -20.35 8.09 -30.32
CA GLY A 100 -19.09 8.83 -30.33
C GLY A 100 -17.88 8.01 -29.86
N ARG A 101 -18.13 6.88 -29.17
CA ARG A 101 -17.09 5.89 -28.80
C ARG A 101 -17.03 4.70 -29.76
N THR A 102 -17.40 4.93 -31.03
CA THR A 102 -17.65 3.92 -32.08
C THR A 102 -16.41 3.15 -32.57
N ALA A 103 -15.32 3.20 -31.81
CA ALA A 103 -14.05 2.57 -32.09
C ALA A 103 -13.29 2.37 -30.76
N VAL A 104 -13.34 1.15 -30.19
CA VAL A 104 -12.33 0.72 -29.19
C VAL A 104 -11.05 0.30 -29.93
N ASN A 105 -10.58 1.15 -30.84
CA ASN A 105 -9.43 0.88 -31.71
C ASN A 105 -8.09 0.98 -30.97
N ASN A 106 -8.11 1.45 -29.71
CA ASN A 106 -6.98 1.45 -28.80
C ASN A 106 -7.15 0.40 -27.68
N LEU A 107 -7.48 -0.85 -28.05
CA LEU A 107 -7.08 -1.97 -27.20
C LEU A 107 -5.56 -1.89 -27.01
N LEU A 108 -5.06 -2.03 -25.78
CA LEU A 108 -3.65 -2.38 -25.61
C LEU A 108 -3.41 -3.72 -26.33
N PRO A 109 -2.20 -3.99 -26.87
CA PRO A 109 -1.92 -5.23 -27.59
C PRO A 109 -2.27 -6.46 -26.76
N SER A 110 -3.42 -7.08 -27.06
CA SER A 110 -3.84 -8.34 -26.46
C SER A 110 -3.29 -9.47 -27.31
N HIS A 111 -2.71 -10.48 -26.66
CA HIS A 111 -2.30 -11.71 -27.33
C HIS A 111 -3.49 -12.52 -27.86
N ARG A 112 -4.71 -12.30 -27.35
CA ARG A 112 -5.92 -13.07 -27.71
C ARG A 112 -6.89 -12.29 -28.60
N VAL A 113 -7.19 -11.03 -28.27
CA VAL A 113 -8.18 -10.19 -28.97
C VAL A 113 -7.47 -9.27 -29.96
N LYS A 114 -7.69 -9.53 -31.26
CA LYS A 114 -7.11 -8.79 -32.38
C LYS A 114 -7.81 -7.45 -32.62
N THR A 115 -9.14 -7.44 -32.58
CA THR A 115 -9.98 -6.25 -32.78
C THR A 115 -11.25 -6.38 -31.94
N LEU A 116 -11.70 -5.27 -31.36
CA LEU A 116 -13.00 -5.15 -30.70
C LEU A 116 -13.76 -3.98 -31.32
N THR A 117 -14.87 -4.28 -32.00
CA THR A 117 -15.77 -3.27 -32.55
C THR A 117 -17.07 -3.24 -31.76
N VAL A 118 -17.64 -2.04 -31.63
CA VAL A 118 -18.91 -1.80 -30.92
C VAL A 118 -19.79 -0.96 -31.83
N THR A 119 -20.92 -1.51 -32.24
CA THR A 119 -21.86 -0.90 -33.18
C THR A 119 -23.19 -0.69 -32.48
N ALA A 120 -23.65 0.56 -32.40
CA ALA A 120 -24.97 0.91 -31.88
C ALA A 120 -25.97 0.98 -33.03
N GLY A 121 -27.09 0.26 -32.91
CA GLY A 121 -28.29 0.40 -33.73
C GLY A 121 -29.41 1.07 -32.93
N GLU A 122 -30.59 1.22 -33.53
CA GLU A 122 -31.73 1.96 -32.97
C GLU A 122 -32.21 1.41 -31.60
N ASN A 123 -32.23 0.08 -31.44
CA ASN A 123 -32.61 -0.61 -30.19
C ASN A 123 -31.65 -1.78 -29.85
N GLN A 124 -30.42 -1.77 -30.36
CA GLN A 124 -29.46 -2.85 -30.17
C GLN A 124 -28.02 -2.34 -30.02
N LEU A 125 -27.21 -3.05 -29.24
CA LEU A 125 -25.77 -2.85 -29.16
C LEU A 125 -25.06 -4.15 -29.54
N THR A 126 -24.33 -4.13 -30.66
CA THR A 126 -23.55 -5.28 -31.15
C THR A 126 -22.08 -5.11 -30.84
N ILE A 127 -21.48 -6.12 -30.24
CA ILE A 127 -20.07 -6.15 -29.85
C ILE A 127 -19.40 -7.33 -30.53
N THR A 128 -18.42 -7.05 -31.38
CA THR A 128 -17.73 -8.08 -32.17
C THR A 128 -16.25 -8.11 -31.79
N ALA A 129 -15.81 -9.21 -31.19
CA ALA A 129 -14.42 -9.44 -30.82
C ALA A 129 -13.81 -10.52 -31.74
N ARG A 130 -12.74 -10.16 -32.45
CA ARG A 130 -11.98 -11.06 -33.33
C ARG A 130 -10.70 -11.51 -32.64
N PHE A 131 -10.31 -12.76 -32.81
CA PHE A 131 -9.19 -13.37 -32.11
C PHE A 131 -7.93 -13.44 -32.97
N ASN A 132 -6.76 -13.47 -32.32
CA ASN A 132 -5.47 -13.72 -32.98
C ASN A 132 -5.26 -15.20 -33.32
N SER A 133 -5.87 -16.10 -32.54
CA SER A 133 -5.77 -17.57 -32.71
C SER A 133 -7.16 -18.21 -32.74
N ASN A 134 -7.28 -19.30 -33.51
CA ASN A 134 -8.46 -20.17 -33.50
C ASN A 134 -8.54 -21.05 -32.23
N THR A 135 -7.50 -21.04 -31.37
CA THR A 135 -7.48 -21.76 -30.07
C THR A 135 -8.10 -20.96 -28.93
N THR A 136 -8.33 -19.66 -29.11
CA THR A 136 -8.92 -18.78 -28.09
C THR A 136 -10.42 -19.05 -27.99
N GLN A 137 -10.88 -19.53 -26.84
CA GLN A 137 -12.28 -19.84 -26.58
C GLN A 137 -12.96 -18.69 -25.80
N PRO A 138 -14.00 -18.05 -26.38
CA PRO A 138 -14.79 -17.04 -25.68
C PRO A 138 -15.83 -17.71 -24.77
N ARG A 139 -15.78 -17.40 -23.47
CA ARG A 139 -16.79 -17.79 -22.48
C ARG A 139 -17.55 -16.56 -22.00
N LEU A 140 -18.88 -16.63 -22.08
CA LEU A 140 -19.79 -15.60 -21.59
C LEU A 140 -20.39 -16.01 -20.24
N THR A 141 -20.46 -15.08 -19.30
CA THR A 141 -21.12 -15.22 -17.99
C THR A 141 -21.89 -13.94 -17.66
N THR A 142 -22.81 -14.00 -16.70
CA THR A 142 -23.41 -12.80 -16.11
C THR A 142 -22.95 -12.62 -14.66
N VAL A 143 -22.73 -11.37 -14.27
CA VAL A 143 -22.34 -10.99 -12.90
C VAL A 143 -23.34 -9.94 -12.42
N LYS A 144 -24.20 -10.33 -11.48
CA LYS A 144 -25.22 -9.43 -10.91
C LYS A 144 -24.60 -8.56 -9.82
N ARG A 145 -24.78 -7.25 -9.93
CA ARG A 145 -24.46 -6.31 -8.86
C ARG A 145 -25.61 -6.27 -7.86
N LYS A 146 -25.26 -6.05 -6.59
CA LYS A 146 -26.24 -5.82 -5.51
C LYS A 146 -27.14 -4.62 -5.88
N PRO A 147 -28.48 -4.73 -5.79
CA PRO A 147 -29.37 -3.62 -6.14
C PRO A 147 -29.10 -2.38 -5.28
N VAL A 148 -29.10 -1.20 -5.91
CA VAL A 148 -28.86 0.07 -5.22
C VAL A 148 -30.16 0.84 -5.14
N LYS A 149 -30.66 1.05 -3.92
CA LYS A 149 -31.81 1.91 -3.66
C LYS A 149 -31.39 3.38 -3.67
N GLN A 150 -32.09 4.19 -4.45
CA GLN A 150 -31.92 5.63 -4.56
C GLN A 150 -32.77 6.39 -3.53
N ALA A 151 -32.51 7.68 -3.36
CA ALA A 151 -33.20 8.54 -2.38
C ALA A 151 -34.71 8.71 -2.67
N ASP A 152 -35.12 8.59 -3.94
CA ASP A 152 -36.50 8.64 -4.43
C ASP A 152 -37.25 7.29 -4.31
N ASN A 153 -36.63 6.28 -3.67
CA ASN A 153 -37.05 4.88 -3.64
C ASN A 153 -36.91 4.09 -4.96
N THR A 154 -36.35 4.67 -6.04
CA THR A 154 -36.03 3.88 -7.24
C THR A 154 -34.96 2.84 -6.91
N VAL A 155 -35.16 1.59 -7.36
CA VAL A 155 -34.18 0.52 -7.20
C VAL A 155 -33.47 0.30 -8.54
N ILE A 156 -32.15 0.52 -8.54
CA ILE A 156 -31.28 0.26 -9.68
C ILE A 156 -30.74 -1.15 -9.59
N PHE A 157 -31.09 -1.97 -10.58
CA PHE A 157 -30.50 -3.28 -10.83
C PHE A 157 -29.46 -3.15 -11.93
N ARG A 158 -28.29 -3.76 -11.74
CA ARG A 158 -27.23 -3.75 -12.75
C ARG A 158 -26.64 -5.15 -12.90
N THR A 159 -26.58 -5.62 -14.12
CA THR A 159 -25.99 -6.92 -14.49
C THR A 159 -24.89 -6.69 -15.50
N TYR A 160 -23.70 -7.17 -15.18
CA TYR A 160 -22.58 -7.18 -16.12
C TYR A 160 -22.67 -8.44 -16.98
N LEU A 161 -22.73 -8.25 -18.30
CA LEU A 161 -22.49 -9.33 -19.25
C LEU A 161 -20.98 -9.42 -19.49
N VAL A 162 -20.37 -10.53 -19.09
CA VAL A 162 -18.91 -10.68 -19.00
C VAL A 162 -18.41 -11.71 -20.02
N LEU A 163 -17.69 -11.22 -21.02
CA LEU A 163 -16.93 -12.03 -21.98
C LEU A 163 -15.51 -12.23 -21.44
N THR A 164 -15.09 -13.48 -21.35
CA THR A 164 -13.73 -13.89 -20.98
C THR A 164 -13.11 -14.72 -22.09
N PHE A 165 -11.80 -14.60 -22.29
CA PHE A 165 -11.08 -15.32 -23.35
C PHE A 165 -9.98 -16.19 -22.74
N ALA A 166 -10.01 -17.49 -23.01
CA ALA A 166 -9.00 -18.45 -22.53
C ALA A 166 -8.52 -19.34 -23.68
N ASP A 167 -7.24 -19.68 -23.69
CA ASP A 167 -6.65 -20.60 -24.67
C ASP A 167 -6.70 -22.04 -24.14
N THR A 168 -7.06 -23.01 -25.00
CA THR A 168 -7.34 -24.40 -24.62
C THR A 168 -6.13 -25.25 -24.19
N ALA A 169 -4.92 -24.68 -24.13
CA ALA A 169 -3.66 -25.41 -23.96
C ALA A 169 -2.81 -24.99 -22.74
N ALA A 170 -3.29 -24.07 -21.90
CA ALA A 170 -2.60 -23.70 -20.66
C ALA A 170 -2.84 -24.73 -19.53
N GLY A 171 -1.93 -24.76 -18.54
CA GLY A 171 -2.11 -25.51 -17.29
C GLY A 171 -3.23 -24.93 -16.41
N GLN A 172 -3.19 -25.16 -15.09
CA GLN A 172 -4.11 -24.45 -14.21
C GLN A 172 -3.92 -22.93 -14.39
N PRO A 173 -5.01 -22.17 -14.61
CA PRO A 173 -4.90 -20.73 -14.81
C PRO A 173 -4.37 -20.06 -13.54
N PRO A 174 -3.56 -18.99 -13.68
CA PRO A 174 -3.01 -18.27 -12.53
C PRO A 174 -4.14 -17.67 -11.68
N LYS A 175 -3.85 -17.53 -10.38
CA LYS A 175 -4.78 -16.94 -9.43
C LYS A 175 -5.01 -15.47 -9.75
N THR A 176 -6.27 -15.08 -9.92
CA THR A 176 -6.65 -13.68 -10.19
C THR A 176 -6.90 -12.95 -8.87
N LEU A 177 -6.10 -11.93 -8.58
CA LEU A 177 -6.20 -11.10 -7.38
C LEU A 177 -6.60 -9.67 -7.77
N VAL A 178 -7.59 -9.11 -7.08
CA VAL A 178 -7.83 -7.66 -7.10
C VAL A 178 -7.15 -7.04 -5.88
N ILE A 179 -6.19 -6.14 -6.14
CA ILE A 179 -5.61 -5.29 -5.11
C ILE A 179 -6.27 -3.92 -5.21
N ASP A 180 -6.79 -3.44 -4.09
CA ASP A 180 -7.53 -2.20 -3.99
C ASP A 180 -6.81 -1.20 -3.06
N PRO A 181 -6.08 -0.21 -3.58
CA PRO A 181 -5.47 0.80 -2.73
C PRO A 181 -6.56 1.74 -2.19
N GLY A 182 -6.81 1.68 -0.88
CA GLY A 182 -7.86 2.45 -0.19
C GLY A 182 -7.77 3.95 -0.48
N HIS A 183 -8.92 4.63 -0.50
CA HIS A 183 -9.04 6.08 -0.77
C HIS A 183 -8.43 6.51 -2.14
N GLY A 184 -7.93 7.75 -2.22
CA GLY A 184 -7.49 8.44 -3.45
C GLY A 184 -8.30 9.72 -3.68
N GLY A 185 -7.97 10.56 -4.66
CA GLY A 185 -8.83 11.62 -5.25
C GLY A 185 -9.86 12.29 -4.32
N SER A 186 -9.53 13.46 -3.77
CA SER A 186 -10.18 14.15 -2.63
C SER A 186 -10.29 13.36 -1.31
N ALA A 187 -10.61 12.07 -1.31
CA ALA A 187 -10.57 11.25 -0.10
C ALA A 187 -9.12 11.01 0.34
N LEU A 188 -8.72 11.63 1.45
CA LEU A 188 -7.37 11.51 1.99
C LEU A 188 -7.15 10.18 2.74
N GLY A 189 -8.23 9.61 3.25
CA GLY A 189 -8.18 8.61 4.32
C GLY A 189 -7.79 9.28 5.64
N ALA A 190 -7.22 8.51 6.56
CA ALA A 190 -6.59 9.07 7.74
C ALA A 190 -5.45 10.03 7.37
N THR A 191 -5.38 11.16 8.05
CA THR A 191 -4.32 12.15 7.86
C THR A 191 -3.62 12.41 9.17
N THR A 192 -2.30 12.39 9.15
CA THR A 192 -1.49 12.61 10.35
C THR A 192 -0.09 12.98 9.91
N ASN A 193 0.57 13.92 10.59
CA ASN A 193 2.01 14.17 10.39
C ASN A 193 2.40 14.44 8.92
N PHE A 194 1.50 15.10 8.18
CA PHE A 194 1.62 15.39 6.74
C PHE A 194 1.66 14.15 5.82
N LEU A 195 1.50 12.95 6.37
CA LEU A 195 1.21 11.71 5.66
C LEU A 195 -0.29 11.62 5.33
N LEU A 196 -0.59 11.09 4.14
CA LEU A 196 -1.95 10.85 3.65
C LEU A 196 -2.10 9.34 3.44
N GLU A 197 -3.09 8.72 4.09
CA GLU A 197 -3.32 7.28 4.00
C GLU A 197 -3.42 6.79 2.55
N LYS A 198 -4.13 7.54 1.69
CA LYS A 198 -4.28 7.23 0.25
C LYS A 198 -2.95 7.00 -0.49
N ASP A 199 -1.88 7.68 -0.08
CA ASP A 199 -0.59 7.64 -0.78
C ASP A 199 0.26 6.48 -0.26
N LEU A 200 0.22 6.24 1.05
CA LEU A 200 0.79 5.05 1.68
C LEU A 200 0.13 3.77 1.16
N ASN A 201 -1.21 3.75 1.08
CA ASN A 201 -2.00 2.66 0.54
C ASN A 201 -1.63 2.36 -0.92
N LEU A 202 -1.39 3.41 -1.73
CA LEU A 202 -0.98 3.25 -3.13
C LEU A 202 0.42 2.63 -3.24
N ASP A 203 1.42 3.12 -2.51
CA ASP A 203 2.78 2.57 -2.59
C ASP A 203 2.82 1.10 -2.12
N ILE A 204 2.16 0.76 -0.99
CA ILE A 204 2.06 -0.63 -0.49
C ILE A 204 1.35 -1.53 -1.51
N ALA A 205 0.29 -1.04 -2.16
CA ALA A 205 -0.44 -1.79 -3.17
C ALA A 205 0.33 -1.99 -4.48
N LEU A 206 1.08 -0.99 -4.94
CA LEU A 206 1.99 -1.11 -6.10
C LEU A 206 3.12 -2.11 -5.80
N LEU A 207 3.72 -2.04 -4.61
CA LEU A 207 4.72 -3.00 -4.14
C LEU A 207 4.15 -4.42 -4.06
N SER A 208 2.91 -4.56 -3.56
CA SER A 208 2.21 -5.84 -3.47
C SER A 208 1.96 -6.42 -4.86
N ARG A 209 1.41 -5.64 -5.79
CA ARG A 209 1.19 -6.00 -7.20
C ARG A 209 2.45 -6.58 -7.85
N ASP A 210 3.59 -5.92 -7.65
CA ASP A 210 4.86 -6.30 -8.27
C ASP A 210 5.51 -7.53 -7.60
N ILE A 211 5.19 -7.81 -6.34
CA ILE A 211 5.52 -9.10 -5.71
C ILE A 211 4.61 -10.20 -6.29
N PHE A 212 3.28 -10.07 -6.19
CA PHE A 212 2.33 -11.07 -6.70
C PHE A 212 2.56 -11.43 -8.17
N ARG A 213 2.77 -10.44 -9.06
CA ARG A 213 3.05 -10.71 -10.49
C ARG A 213 4.33 -11.50 -10.71
N ARG A 214 5.41 -11.20 -9.98
CA ARG A 214 6.66 -11.98 -10.05
C ARG A 214 6.51 -13.43 -9.57
N HIS A 215 5.48 -13.71 -8.76
CA HIS A 215 5.11 -15.04 -8.30
C HIS A 215 3.97 -15.69 -9.13
N GLY A 216 3.66 -15.16 -10.33
CA GLY A 216 2.74 -15.79 -11.28
C GLY A 216 1.25 -15.52 -11.04
N TYR A 217 0.89 -14.47 -10.30
CA TYR A 217 -0.49 -14.06 -10.09
C TYR A 217 -0.97 -13.05 -11.14
N ASP A 218 -2.20 -13.23 -11.63
CA ASP A 218 -2.93 -12.22 -12.41
C ASP A 218 -3.41 -11.11 -11.47
N VAL A 219 -2.75 -9.95 -11.47
CA VAL A 219 -3.12 -8.84 -10.56
C VAL A 219 -3.81 -7.70 -11.31
N TYR A 220 -5.06 -7.42 -10.93
CA TYR A 220 -5.76 -6.19 -11.26
C TYR A 220 -5.65 -5.17 -10.11
N MET A 221 -5.45 -3.90 -10.46
CA MET A 221 -5.42 -2.78 -9.52
C MET A 221 -6.67 -1.92 -9.73
N THR A 222 -7.40 -1.57 -8.67
CA THR A 222 -8.56 -0.67 -8.80
C THR A 222 -8.16 0.76 -9.18
N ARG A 223 -6.95 1.18 -8.79
CA ARG A 223 -6.26 2.40 -9.23
C ARG A 223 -4.74 2.18 -9.22
N THR A 224 -4.01 2.91 -10.06
CA THR A 224 -2.53 2.96 -10.07
C THR A 224 -1.98 4.39 -9.90
N ASP A 225 -2.86 5.32 -9.55
CA ASP A 225 -2.63 6.76 -9.41
C ASP A 225 -3.48 7.32 -8.25
N ASP A 226 -3.55 8.64 -8.10
CA ASP A 226 -4.37 9.34 -7.11
C ASP A 226 -5.84 9.52 -7.53
N SER A 227 -6.37 8.66 -8.40
CA SER A 227 -7.82 8.60 -8.66
C SER A 227 -8.59 8.00 -7.47
N ASN A 228 -9.90 8.21 -7.40
CA ASN A 228 -10.76 7.62 -6.35
C ASN A 228 -11.92 6.82 -6.96
N PRO A 229 -11.71 5.53 -7.28
CA PRO A 229 -12.80 4.64 -7.67
C PRO A 229 -13.89 4.59 -6.59
N ARG A 230 -15.18 4.61 -6.97
CA ARG A 230 -16.28 4.47 -6.01
C ARG A 230 -16.20 3.09 -5.35
N LEU A 231 -16.58 2.99 -4.07
CA LEU A 231 -16.52 1.73 -3.30
C LEU A 231 -17.18 0.54 -4.02
N ILE A 232 -18.28 0.80 -4.74
CA ILE A 232 -18.99 -0.22 -5.49
C ILE A 232 -18.30 -0.63 -6.80
N ASP A 233 -17.57 0.27 -7.47
CA ASP A 233 -16.79 -0.08 -8.67
C ASP A 233 -15.58 -0.96 -8.32
N ARG A 234 -14.99 -0.76 -7.13
CA ARG A 234 -13.91 -1.60 -6.57
C ARG A 234 -14.40 -3.04 -6.38
N ALA A 235 -15.60 -3.22 -5.79
CA ALA A 235 -16.26 -4.52 -5.66
C ALA A 235 -16.66 -5.12 -7.02
N ASP A 236 -17.22 -4.30 -7.92
CA ASP A 236 -17.62 -4.73 -9.27
C ASP A 236 -16.43 -5.30 -10.05
N ALA A 237 -15.24 -4.69 -9.97
CA ALA A 237 -14.04 -5.20 -10.63
C ALA A 237 -13.72 -6.65 -10.20
N ALA A 238 -13.73 -6.95 -8.90
CA ALA A 238 -13.47 -8.31 -8.39
C ALA A 238 -14.55 -9.32 -8.77
N ASN A 239 -15.81 -8.89 -8.79
CA ASN A 239 -16.94 -9.72 -9.23
C ASN A 239 -16.87 -10.03 -10.74
N ILE A 240 -16.64 -9.00 -11.57
CA ILE A 240 -16.52 -9.10 -13.04
C ILE A 240 -15.35 -9.98 -13.43
N LEU A 241 -14.19 -9.76 -12.83
CA LEU A 241 -13.00 -10.57 -13.07
C LEU A 241 -13.11 -11.99 -12.50
N GLN A 242 -14.17 -12.31 -11.75
CA GLN A 242 -14.34 -13.57 -11.03
C GLN A 242 -13.08 -13.92 -10.23
N ALA A 243 -12.56 -12.94 -9.49
CA ALA A 243 -11.28 -13.04 -8.80
C ALA A 243 -11.32 -14.12 -7.70
N ASP A 244 -10.15 -14.72 -7.44
CA ASP A 244 -9.96 -15.66 -6.33
C ASP A 244 -10.01 -14.94 -4.97
N ALA A 245 -9.53 -13.70 -4.90
CA ALA A 245 -9.68 -12.81 -3.74
C ALA A 245 -9.66 -11.32 -4.11
N LEU A 246 -10.13 -10.46 -3.20
CA LEU A 246 -9.89 -9.02 -3.17
C LEU A 246 -9.19 -8.67 -1.85
N ILE A 247 -8.09 -7.94 -1.95
CA ILE A 247 -7.38 -7.37 -0.81
C ILE A 247 -7.36 -5.86 -0.99
N SER A 248 -8.16 -5.17 -0.18
CA SER A 248 -8.09 -3.71 -0.04
C SER A 248 -7.04 -3.36 1.00
N ILE A 249 -6.20 -2.37 0.70
CA ILE A 249 -5.06 -2.00 1.54
C ILE A 249 -5.31 -0.61 2.10
N HIS A 250 -5.35 -0.55 3.43
CA HIS A 250 -5.61 0.63 4.25
C HIS A 250 -4.55 0.75 5.35
N ASN A 251 -4.48 1.92 5.99
CA ASN A 251 -3.80 2.07 7.27
C ASN A 251 -4.79 2.58 8.31
N ASN A 252 -4.81 1.91 9.46
CA ASN A 252 -5.85 2.00 10.45
C ASN A 252 -5.92 3.39 11.09
N SER A 253 -7.11 3.77 11.52
CA SER A 253 -7.34 4.91 12.40
C SER A 253 -8.45 4.59 13.37
N LEU A 254 -8.33 5.10 14.60
CA LEU A 254 -9.47 5.12 15.51
C LEU A 254 -10.58 6.04 14.95
N PRO A 255 -11.86 5.79 15.29
CA PRO A 255 -12.94 6.74 15.04
C PRO A 255 -12.62 8.13 15.63
N GLU A 256 -13.10 9.19 14.99
CA GLU A 256 -12.84 10.58 15.40
C GLU A 256 -13.27 10.89 16.86
N SER A 257 -14.25 10.13 17.38
CA SER A 257 -14.73 10.24 18.77
C SER A 257 -13.92 9.44 19.80
N ALA A 258 -12.92 8.66 19.39
CA ALA A 258 -12.15 7.81 20.29
C ALA A 258 -11.10 8.62 21.10
N PRO A 259 -10.92 8.35 22.40
CA PRO A 259 -9.88 9.02 23.19
C PRO A 259 -8.47 8.73 22.65
N THR A 260 -7.60 9.74 22.61
CA THR A 260 -6.19 9.57 22.23
C THR A 260 -5.41 8.62 23.15
N ALA A 261 -5.90 8.38 24.38
CA ALA A 261 -5.37 7.37 25.30
C ALA A 261 -5.61 5.92 24.85
N GLU A 262 -6.52 5.68 23.90
CA GLU A 262 -6.79 4.35 23.32
C GLU A 262 -5.92 4.06 22.08
N LEU A 263 -5.17 5.06 21.60
CA LEU A 263 -4.31 4.96 20.43
C LEU A 263 -3.10 4.06 20.71
N LYS A 264 -3.15 2.82 20.23
CA LYS A 264 -2.05 1.84 20.32
C LYS A 264 -1.62 1.43 18.92
N ARG A 265 -0.38 0.94 18.80
CA ARG A 265 0.16 0.37 17.57
C ARG A 265 -0.55 -0.93 17.22
N GLY A 266 -0.66 -1.23 15.92
CA GLY A 266 -1.00 -2.59 15.50
C GLY A 266 -1.65 -2.73 14.13
N ALA A 267 -1.66 -3.98 13.65
CA ALA A 267 -2.34 -4.39 12.42
C ALA A 267 -3.67 -5.09 12.72
N THR A 268 -4.60 -5.07 11.77
CA THR A 268 -5.79 -5.94 11.75
C THR A 268 -6.26 -6.19 10.32
N ALA A 269 -7.35 -6.94 10.18
CA ALA A 269 -8.06 -7.07 8.93
C ALA A 269 -9.58 -7.13 9.18
N LEU A 270 -10.34 -6.51 8.28
CA LEU A 270 -11.80 -6.51 8.27
C LEU A 270 -12.28 -7.53 7.23
N TYR A 271 -13.35 -8.25 7.57
CA TYR A 271 -14.00 -9.22 6.70
C TYR A 271 -15.53 -9.13 6.84
N ASN A 272 -16.27 -9.90 6.04
CA ASN A 272 -17.73 -10.00 6.15
C ASN A 272 -18.11 -11.47 6.35
N SER A 273 -18.60 -11.82 7.54
CA SER A 273 -19.06 -13.18 7.88
C SER A 273 -20.33 -13.61 7.16
N ALA A 274 -21.18 -12.65 6.78
CA ALA A 274 -22.45 -12.87 6.09
C ALA A 274 -22.29 -12.96 4.55
N ALA A 275 -21.08 -12.81 4.02
CA ALA A 275 -20.81 -13.05 2.59
C ALA A 275 -21.00 -14.53 2.24
N ALA A 276 -21.44 -14.84 1.02
CA ALA A 276 -21.54 -16.22 0.54
C ALA A 276 -20.18 -16.96 0.49
N ARG A 277 -19.08 -16.20 0.41
CA ARG A 277 -17.70 -16.68 0.54
C ARG A 277 -16.92 -15.73 1.48
N PRO A 278 -16.98 -15.93 2.81
CA PRO A 278 -16.34 -15.02 3.77
C PRO A 278 -14.82 -14.99 3.62
N GLY A 279 -14.23 -13.79 3.61
CA GLY A 279 -12.76 -13.59 3.60
C GLY A 279 -12.06 -13.85 4.93
N LYS A 280 -12.73 -14.49 5.91
CA LYS A 280 -12.27 -14.55 7.32
C LYS A 280 -10.90 -15.22 7.50
N GLU A 281 -10.64 -16.30 6.77
CA GLU A 281 -9.38 -17.03 6.83
C GLU A 281 -8.22 -16.20 6.25
N LEU A 282 -8.42 -15.62 5.07
CA LEU A 282 -7.47 -14.70 4.44
C LEU A 282 -7.20 -13.47 5.33
N ALA A 283 -8.24 -12.91 5.97
CA ALA A 283 -8.10 -11.82 6.94
C ALA A 283 -7.26 -12.21 8.16
N ALA A 284 -7.48 -13.42 8.71
CA ALA A 284 -6.69 -13.94 9.82
C ALA A 284 -5.21 -14.11 9.46
N LEU A 285 -4.92 -14.67 8.27
CA LEU A 285 -3.57 -14.85 7.76
C LEU A 285 -2.89 -13.50 7.51
N ILE A 286 -3.57 -12.54 6.88
CA ILE A 286 -3.01 -11.20 6.60
C ILE A 286 -2.71 -10.45 7.89
N ALA A 287 -3.66 -10.39 8.84
CA ALA A 287 -3.46 -9.66 10.10
C ALA A 287 -2.32 -10.26 10.94
N GLY A 288 -2.24 -11.59 11.03
CA GLY A 288 -1.16 -12.29 11.74
C GLY A 288 0.20 -12.08 11.06
N GLN A 289 0.29 -12.27 9.75
CA GLN A 289 1.55 -12.10 9.02
C GLN A 289 2.04 -10.65 9.03
N LEU A 290 1.14 -9.65 8.98
CA LEU A 290 1.48 -8.24 9.17
C LEU A 290 2.06 -7.99 10.57
N ALA A 291 1.35 -8.44 11.62
CA ALA A 291 1.80 -8.31 13.00
C ALA A 291 3.17 -8.97 13.24
N ASP A 292 3.38 -10.19 12.72
CA ASP A 292 4.65 -10.92 12.83
C ASP A 292 5.79 -10.27 12.06
N THR A 293 5.56 -9.82 10.82
CA THR A 293 6.61 -9.25 9.94
C THR A 293 7.02 -7.86 10.41
N LEU A 294 6.04 -7.04 10.78
CA LEU A 294 6.26 -5.66 11.24
C LEU A 294 6.57 -5.57 12.75
N ARG A 295 6.42 -6.69 13.47
CA ARG A 295 6.60 -6.83 14.94
C ARG A 295 5.79 -5.78 15.71
N ILE A 296 4.51 -5.71 15.37
CA ILE A 296 3.50 -4.85 16.01
C ILE A 296 2.35 -5.71 16.57
N PRO A 297 1.59 -5.22 17.57
CA PRO A 297 0.45 -5.96 18.09
C PRO A 297 -0.57 -6.29 16.99
N GLN A 298 -1.19 -7.46 17.08
CA GLN A 298 -2.38 -7.78 16.29
C GLN A 298 -3.63 -7.32 17.07
N TYR A 299 -4.41 -6.42 16.49
CA TYR A 299 -5.77 -6.14 16.96
C TYR A 299 -6.72 -7.26 16.52
N PRO A 300 -7.82 -7.52 17.26
CA PRO A 300 -8.84 -8.48 16.84
C PRO A 300 -9.34 -8.20 15.41
N LEU A 301 -9.64 -9.28 14.67
CA LEU A 301 -10.28 -9.18 13.36
C LEU A 301 -11.68 -8.56 13.50
N GLN A 302 -12.03 -7.67 12.59
CA GLN A 302 -13.31 -6.96 12.63
C GLN A 302 -14.29 -7.57 11.62
N ASP A 303 -15.46 -8.01 12.07
CA ASP A 303 -16.56 -8.41 11.18
C ASP A 303 -17.39 -7.17 10.80
N ARG A 304 -17.44 -6.86 9.50
CA ARG A 304 -17.96 -5.61 8.93
C ARG A 304 -18.88 -5.88 7.72
N PRO A 305 -20.04 -6.54 7.93
CA PRO A 305 -21.03 -6.80 6.88
C PRO A 305 -21.71 -5.53 6.34
N ASP A 306 -21.52 -4.39 7.00
CA ASP A 306 -22.03 -3.07 6.61
C ASP A 306 -21.20 -2.39 5.51
N LEU A 307 -19.90 -2.67 5.41
CA LEU A 307 -19.01 -1.99 4.48
C LEU A 307 -19.29 -2.37 3.03
N VAL A 308 -19.54 -1.35 2.19
CA VAL A 308 -19.96 -1.50 0.78
C VAL A 308 -19.02 -2.42 -0.01
N LEU A 309 -17.71 -2.30 0.20
CA LEU A 309 -16.71 -3.12 -0.49
C LEU A 309 -16.86 -4.60 -0.14
N LEU A 310 -16.92 -4.94 1.15
CA LEU A 310 -17.02 -6.31 1.66
C LEU A 310 -18.41 -6.94 1.50
N ASN A 311 -19.46 -6.13 1.37
CA ASN A 311 -20.85 -6.57 1.30
C ASN A 311 -21.46 -6.54 -0.10
N SER A 312 -20.69 -6.10 -1.09
CA SER A 312 -21.03 -6.12 -2.51
C SER A 312 -20.13 -7.06 -3.32
N THR A 313 -19.10 -7.66 -2.72
CA THR A 313 -18.28 -8.73 -3.30
C THR A 313 -18.93 -10.11 -3.15
N SER A 314 -18.87 -10.90 -4.23
CA SER A 314 -19.27 -12.31 -4.33
C SER A 314 -18.07 -13.28 -4.13
N ILE A 315 -16.93 -12.70 -3.82
CA ILE A 315 -15.60 -13.33 -3.77
C ILE A 315 -14.97 -13.05 -2.39
N PRO A 316 -14.00 -13.87 -1.91
CA PRO A 316 -13.31 -13.62 -0.63
C PRO A 316 -12.66 -12.23 -0.60
N ALA A 317 -13.24 -11.33 0.19
CA ALA A 317 -12.81 -9.94 0.29
C ALA A 317 -12.34 -9.59 1.70
N VAL A 318 -11.23 -8.84 1.76
CA VAL A 318 -10.57 -8.40 2.98
C VAL A 318 -10.17 -6.93 2.85
N ILE A 319 -10.31 -6.15 3.92
CA ILE A 319 -9.58 -4.88 4.09
C ILE A 319 -8.44 -5.16 5.07
N ALA A 320 -7.20 -4.98 4.62
CA ALA A 320 -5.99 -5.10 5.42
C ALA A 320 -5.64 -3.73 6.02
N GLU A 321 -5.62 -3.66 7.35
CA GLU A 321 -5.27 -2.46 8.10
C GLU A 321 -3.82 -2.58 8.58
N VAL A 322 -2.90 -2.02 7.79
CA VAL A 322 -1.46 -2.35 7.87
C VAL A 322 -0.79 -1.89 9.17
N SER A 323 -1.11 -0.68 9.62
CA SER A 323 -0.55 -0.08 10.83
C SER A 323 -1.50 1.02 11.35
N MET A 324 -1.38 1.44 12.61
CA MET A 324 -2.23 2.50 13.17
C MET A 324 -1.67 3.86 12.75
N LEU A 325 -2.12 4.42 11.62
CA LEU A 325 -1.51 5.60 11.03
C LEU A 325 -1.37 6.78 12.01
N PRO A 326 -2.41 7.21 12.77
CA PRO A 326 -2.29 8.32 13.72
C PRO A 326 -1.26 8.11 14.85
N HIS A 327 -0.82 6.87 15.08
CA HIS A 327 0.13 6.54 16.13
C HIS A 327 1.56 6.99 15.74
N PRO A 328 2.28 7.78 16.57
CA PRO A 328 3.60 8.32 16.24
C PRO A 328 4.60 7.31 15.67
N GLN A 329 4.85 6.21 16.37
CA GLN A 329 5.79 5.19 15.90
C GLN A 329 5.35 4.51 14.58
N ASP A 330 4.04 4.31 14.34
CA ASP A 330 3.58 3.67 13.11
C ASP A 330 3.67 4.65 11.94
N ALA A 331 3.30 5.92 12.14
CA ALA A 331 3.57 7.02 11.19
C ALA A 331 5.08 7.10 10.83
N LYS A 332 5.97 7.00 11.83
CA LYS A 332 7.43 7.00 11.61
C LYS A 332 7.83 5.87 10.69
N MET A 333 7.44 4.64 11.04
CA MET A 333 7.87 3.45 10.34
C MET A 333 7.25 3.36 8.94
N ILE A 334 5.95 3.64 8.78
CA ILE A 334 5.26 3.60 7.48
C ILE A 334 5.75 4.70 6.52
N SER A 335 6.34 5.80 7.04
CA SER A 335 7.04 6.80 6.20
C SER A 335 8.28 6.23 5.50
N GLN A 336 8.84 5.11 5.97
CA GLN A 336 10.01 4.46 5.39
C GLN A 336 9.59 3.42 4.35
N ARG A 337 10.08 3.55 3.10
CA ARG A 337 9.76 2.61 2.01
C ARG A 337 10.13 1.17 2.31
N VAL A 338 11.17 0.93 3.12
CA VAL A 338 11.57 -0.41 3.60
C VAL A 338 10.44 -1.08 4.39
N TYR A 339 9.71 -0.33 5.22
CA TYR A 339 8.60 -0.84 6.03
C TYR A 339 7.35 -1.09 5.17
N ARG A 340 7.08 -0.21 4.20
CA ARG A 340 5.99 -0.39 3.20
C ARG A 340 6.22 -1.65 2.34
N LEU A 341 7.48 -1.93 1.97
CA LEU A 341 7.86 -3.17 1.29
C LEU A 341 7.67 -4.40 2.19
N ALA A 342 8.04 -4.34 3.46
CA ALA A 342 7.81 -5.43 4.40
C ALA A 342 6.31 -5.74 4.59
N ALA A 343 5.46 -4.70 4.64
CA ALA A 343 4.01 -4.86 4.69
C ALA A 343 3.45 -5.52 3.40
N ALA A 344 3.92 -5.11 2.23
CA ALA A 344 3.56 -5.74 0.95
C ALA A 344 3.98 -7.21 0.88
N GLN A 345 5.19 -7.53 1.38
CA GLN A 345 5.69 -8.91 1.47
C GLN A 345 4.87 -9.75 2.46
N ALA A 346 4.41 -9.17 3.57
CA ALA A 346 3.54 -9.85 4.53
C ALA A 346 2.16 -10.18 3.92
N ILE A 347 1.55 -9.22 3.20
CA ILE A 347 0.29 -9.43 2.47
C ILE A 347 0.43 -10.54 1.43
N PHE A 348 1.54 -10.53 0.66
CA PHE A 348 1.85 -11.62 -0.28
C PHE A 348 1.94 -12.97 0.43
N THR A 349 2.81 -13.11 1.45
CA THR A 349 3.05 -14.38 2.14
C THR A 349 1.78 -14.96 2.76
N ALA A 350 0.91 -14.11 3.30
CA ALA A 350 -0.39 -14.51 3.85
C ALA A 350 -1.36 -15.04 2.77
N ALA A 351 -1.46 -14.34 1.64
CA ALA A 351 -2.35 -14.73 0.55
C ALA A 351 -1.84 -15.96 -0.21
N ASP A 352 -0.53 -16.06 -0.43
CA ASP A 352 0.09 -17.22 -1.06
C ASP A 352 -0.14 -18.49 -0.22
N LYS A 353 0.02 -18.40 1.11
CA LYS A 353 -0.36 -19.44 2.06
C LYS A 353 -1.86 -19.78 2.01
N TYR A 354 -2.75 -18.80 1.88
CA TYR A 354 -4.19 -19.02 1.72
C TYR A 354 -4.52 -19.81 0.44
N PHE A 355 -3.80 -19.56 -0.66
CA PHE A 355 -4.01 -20.28 -1.92
C PHE A 355 -3.30 -21.64 -2.00
N ALA A 356 -2.19 -21.83 -1.28
CA ALA A 356 -1.40 -23.07 -1.27
C ALA A 356 -1.92 -24.16 -0.31
N GLY A 357 -2.62 -23.79 0.77
CA GLY A 357 -3.06 -24.71 1.81
C GLY A 357 -2.03 -24.90 2.94
N PRO A 358 -2.20 -25.91 3.83
CA PRO A 358 -1.38 -26.04 5.04
C PRO A 358 0.09 -26.39 4.73
N LEU A 359 1.00 -25.53 5.18
CA LEU A 359 2.45 -25.59 4.90
C LEU A 359 3.26 -26.40 5.92
N GLN A 360 4.32 -27.06 5.44
CA GLN A 360 5.42 -27.58 6.26
C GLN A 360 6.47 -26.48 6.55
N VAL A 361 7.20 -26.59 7.66
CA VAL A 361 8.09 -25.54 8.20
C VAL A 361 9.48 -26.11 8.56
N THR A 362 10.55 -25.35 8.31
CA THR A 362 11.92 -25.59 8.84
C THR A 362 12.62 -24.27 9.23
N ALA A 363 13.64 -24.35 10.10
CA ALA A 363 14.13 -23.24 10.96
C ALA A 363 15.65 -22.89 10.79
N PRO A 364 16.20 -21.80 11.42
CA PRO A 364 17.48 -21.14 11.04
C PRO A 364 18.71 -21.39 11.96
N VAL A 365 19.86 -20.73 11.68
CA VAL A 365 21.19 -20.88 12.37
C VAL A 365 21.95 -19.53 12.55
N THR A 366 22.93 -19.47 13.47
CA THR A 366 23.45 -18.30 14.25
C THR A 366 24.82 -17.64 13.85
N ALA A 367 25.34 -16.69 14.66
CA ALA A 367 26.31 -15.59 14.37
C ALA A 367 27.74 -15.66 15.00
N LEU A 368 28.62 -14.64 14.73
CA LEU A 368 29.58 -13.92 15.65
C LEU A 368 30.57 -12.93 14.92
N ALA A 369 31.12 -11.88 15.59
CA ALA A 369 31.78 -10.69 14.95
C ALA A 369 33.19 -10.21 15.50
N ALA A 370 33.68 -9.01 15.08
CA ALA A 370 35.01 -8.39 15.40
C ALA A 370 35.18 -6.86 14.99
N PRO A 371 36.28 -6.09 15.33
CA PRO A 371 36.33 -4.58 15.41
C PRO A 371 36.75 -3.55 14.27
N VAL A 372 36.46 -2.22 14.47
CA VAL A 372 37.09 -0.90 14.01
C VAL A 372 36.66 -0.26 12.62
N PRO A 373 36.72 1.09 12.26
CA PRO A 373 36.36 2.43 12.89
C PRO A 373 35.55 3.47 11.98
N ALA A 374 34.97 4.58 12.49
CA ALA A 374 33.90 5.47 11.92
C ALA A 374 34.04 6.27 10.59
N ALA A 375 32.92 6.34 9.83
CA ALA A 375 32.42 7.49 9.05
C ALA A 375 30.87 7.56 9.12
N ASN A 376 30.27 8.75 8.99
CA ASN A 376 28.87 9.02 9.37
C ASN A 376 27.93 9.15 8.15
N THR A 377 27.03 8.19 7.94
CA THR A 377 25.90 8.31 6.98
C THR A 377 24.62 7.82 7.64
N ALA A 378 23.68 8.73 7.90
CA ALA A 378 22.41 8.42 8.57
C ALA A 378 21.26 8.43 7.56
N ASN A 379 20.62 7.27 7.36
CA ASN A 379 19.42 7.14 6.53
C ASN A 379 18.12 7.29 7.32
N SER A 380 18.22 7.44 8.64
CA SER A 380 17.05 7.56 9.50
C SER A 380 17.21 8.60 10.59
N SER A 381 18.44 9.05 10.87
CA SER A 381 18.72 10.21 11.73
C SER A 381 18.09 10.03 13.12
N LEU A 382 18.21 8.82 13.64
CA LEU A 382 17.90 8.41 15.00
C LEU A 382 18.97 8.90 15.99
N THR A 383 20.21 9.04 15.52
CA THR A 383 21.37 9.40 16.33
C THR A 383 22.32 10.38 15.65
N ALA A 384 23.07 11.09 16.49
CA ALA A 384 24.23 11.89 16.12
C ALA A 384 25.22 11.90 17.29
N ALA A 385 26.46 12.34 17.07
CA ALA A 385 27.41 12.56 18.15
C ALA A 385 28.23 13.83 17.96
N ASP A 386 28.77 14.33 19.07
CA ASP A 386 29.79 15.36 19.10
C ASP A 386 31.20 14.73 19.06
N THR A 387 32.16 15.59 18.74
CA THR A 387 33.61 15.38 18.68
C THR A 387 34.23 14.82 19.96
N ASP A 388 33.58 14.97 21.12
CA ASP A 388 34.02 14.41 22.41
C ASP A 388 33.55 12.97 22.67
N GLY A 389 32.81 12.38 21.73
CA GLY A 389 32.22 11.04 21.87
C GLY A 389 30.79 11.02 22.43
N THR A 390 30.23 12.17 22.84
CA THR A 390 28.87 12.25 23.39
C THR A 390 27.82 11.90 22.34
N LEU A 391 26.96 10.95 22.70
CA LEU A 391 25.85 10.47 21.86
C LEU A 391 24.60 11.29 22.12
N TYR A 392 23.91 11.65 21.04
CA TYR A 392 22.59 12.30 21.05
C TYR A 392 21.62 11.42 20.26
N TYR A 393 20.50 11.02 20.86
CA TYR A 393 19.63 10.01 20.25
C TYR A 393 18.16 10.13 20.61
N LEU A 394 17.32 9.63 19.70
CA LEU A 394 15.89 9.46 19.92
C LEU A 394 15.63 8.21 20.76
N ALA A 395 15.10 8.39 21.96
CA ALA A 395 14.63 7.29 22.79
C ALA A 395 13.16 7.48 23.17
N LEU A 396 12.40 6.38 23.09
CA LEU A 396 11.02 6.32 23.55
C LEU A 396 10.96 6.57 25.06
N ALA A 397 10.22 7.60 25.47
CA ALA A 397 9.79 7.75 26.85
C ALA A 397 8.67 6.72 27.14
N GLY A 398 9.05 5.53 27.62
CA GLY A 398 8.13 4.46 28.02
C GLY A 398 8.28 3.12 27.27
N ASP A 399 7.31 2.22 27.50
CA ASP A 399 7.32 0.84 27.02
C ASP A 399 6.96 0.71 25.52
N ILE A 400 7.59 -0.27 24.86
CA ILE A 400 7.45 -0.51 23.40
C ILE A 400 5.99 -0.80 22.97
N PRO A 401 5.18 -1.62 23.68
CA PRO A 401 3.78 -1.87 23.30
C PRO A 401 2.86 -0.67 23.53
N ALA A 402 3.26 0.26 24.40
CA ALA A 402 2.48 1.42 24.81
C ALA A 402 2.74 2.68 23.95
N GLY A 403 3.59 2.57 22.91
CA GLY A 403 3.61 3.60 21.89
C GLY A 403 4.29 4.91 22.26
N GLY A 404 5.35 4.82 23.09
CA GLY A 404 6.09 5.98 23.59
C GLY A 404 6.44 7.00 22.50
N ARG A 405 6.51 8.26 22.91
CA ARG A 405 6.90 9.36 22.02
C ARG A 405 8.39 9.62 22.20
N GLU A 406 9.12 9.74 21.09
CA GLU A 406 10.58 9.77 21.10
C GLU A 406 11.09 11.16 21.49
N LYS A 407 11.76 11.26 22.63
CA LYS A 407 12.46 12.49 23.07
C LYS A 407 13.94 12.43 22.72
N ILE A 408 14.58 13.60 22.70
CA ILE A 408 16.03 13.72 22.49
C ILE A 408 16.76 13.51 23.81
N PHE A 409 17.63 12.50 23.86
CA PHE A 409 18.49 12.19 24.99
C PHE A 409 19.96 12.40 24.62
N ARG A 410 20.78 12.69 25.64
CA ARG A 410 22.24 12.74 25.62
C ARG A 410 22.82 11.64 26.50
N LEU A 411 23.88 10.98 26.04
CA LEU A 411 24.71 10.09 26.86
C LEU A 411 26.20 10.38 26.57
N LYS A 412 26.94 10.86 27.57
CA LYS A 412 28.39 11.09 27.46
C LYS A 412 29.18 9.80 27.68
N PRO A 413 30.43 9.70 27.17
CA PRO A 413 31.34 8.62 27.55
C PRO A 413 31.48 8.53 29.09
N GLY A 414 31.20 7.34 29.65
CA GLY A 414 31.25 7.10 31.09
C GLY A 414 29.97 7.44 31.87
N GLU A 415 28.97 8.10 31.28
CA GLU A 415 27.63 8.19 31.88
C GLU A 415 26.92 6.82 31.78
N THR A 416 26.26 6.39 32.85
CA THR A 416 25.50 5.11 32.90
C THR A 416 24.00 5.28 32.65
N ALA A 417 23.52 6.52 32.66
CA ALA A 417 22.12 6.86 32.42
C ALA A 417 22.03 8.11 31.52
N PRO A 418 21.13 8.12 30.52
CA PRO A 418 21.00 9.25 29.62
C PRO A 418 20.23 10.41 30.26
N VAL A 419 20.55 11.62 29.81
CA VAL A 419 19.91 12.87 30.25
C VAL A 419 19.01 13.39 29.14
N SER A 420 17.75 13.73 29.45
CA SER A 420 16.84 14.38 28.50
C SER A 420 17.39 15.75 28.10
N LEU A 421 17.56 16.01 26.80
CA LEU A 421 18.03 17.28 26.28
C LEU A 421 16.88 18.29 26.15
N THR A 422 15.67 17.80 25.88
CA THR A 422 14.46 18.61 25.79
C THR A 422 13.20 17.77 25.96
N ASP A 423 12.09 18.40 26.35
CA ASP A 423 10.78 17.73 26.42
C ASP A 423 10.07 17.60 25.07
N ASP A 424 10.60 18.24 24.01
CA ASP A 424 10.09 18.05 22.66
C ASP A 424 10.24 16.59 22.22
N GLU A 425 9.18 16.07 21.65
CA GLU A 425 9.21 14.85 20.86
C GLU A 425 9.83 15.21 19.50
N ALA A 426 10.70 14.36 18.96
CA ALA A 426 11.54 14.74 17.83
C ALA A 426 11.76 13.59 16.85
N TRP A 427 11.83 13.92 15.56
CA TRP A 427 12.32 13.05 14.49
C TRP A 427 13.51 13.70 13.78
N ASN A 428 14.28 12.86 13.09
CA ASN A 428 15.43 13.21 12.26
C ASN A 428 16.41 14.21 12.92
N LEU A 429 17.36 13.70 13.70
CA LEU A 429 18.42 14.44 14.36
C LEU A 429 19.65 14.59 13.46
N VAL A 430 20.23 15.79 13.39
CA VAL A 430 21.59 16.00 12.85
C VAL A 430 22.34 17.04 13.70
N ILE A 431 23.66 16.91 13.80
CA ILE A 431 24.52 17.85 14.55
C ILE A 431 25.42 18.62 13.60
N SER A 432 25.64 19.91 13.89
CA SER A 432 26.70 20.70 13.27
C SER A 432 27.26 21.71 14.27
N GLY A 433 28.54 21.52 14.62
CA GLY A 433 29.19 22.24 15.71
C GLY A 433 28.40 22.10 17.02
N LYS A 434 28.24 23.22 17.75
CA LYS A 434 27.56 23.26 19.06
C LYS A 434 26.03 23.11 19.02
N TYR A 435 25.42 22.80 17.87
CA TYR A 435 23.95 22.70 17.73
C TYR A 435 23.51 21.34 17.18
N LEU A 436 22.43 20.84 17.75
CA LEU A 436 21.61 19.76 17.23
C LEU A 436 20.37 20.36 16.55
N TYR A 437 20.02 19.85 15.37
CA TYR A 437 18.87 20.22 14.56
C TYR A 437 17.90 19.04 14.47
N TYR A 438 16.60 19.32 14.53
CA TYR A 438 15.57 18.27 14.57
C TYR A 438 14.23 18.74 14.00
N SER A 439 13.44 17.78 13.53
CA SER A 439 12.01 17.94 13.25
C SER A 439 11.24 17.78 14.57
N ASN A 440 10.65 18.85 15.08
CA ASN A 440 9.92 18.83 16.36
C ASN A 440 8.51 18.28 16.16
N TRP A 441 8.27 17.04 16.62
CA TRP A 441 6.96 16.39 16.58
C TRP A 441 5.91 17.15 17.39
N SER A 442 6.27 17.61 18.60
CA SER A 442 5.38 18.33 19.50
C SER A 442 4.93 19.69 18.97
N ASP A 443 5.58 20.20 17.92
CA ASP A 443 5.17 21.34 17.11
C ASP A 443 5.14 20.90 15.63
N ASP A 444 4.27 19.94 15.28
CA ASP A 444 3.91 19.55 13.91
C ASP A 444 5.10 19.50 12.91
N HIS A 445 6.17 18.80 13.25
CA HIS A 445 7.39 18.67 12.43
C HIS A 445 8.11 19.97 12.08
N ARG A 446 7.88 21.10 12.76
CA ARG A 446 8.64 22.33 12.48
C ARG A 446 10.11 22.11 12.80
N LEU A 447 10.96 22.77 12.03
CA LEU A 447 12.40 22.69 12.20
C LEU A 447 12.85 23.48 13.43
N TYR A 448 13.58 22.84 14.33
CA TYR A 448 14.22 23.44 15.48
C TYR A 448 15.74 23.21 15.48
N ARG A 449 16.44 24.04 16.26
CA ARG A 449 17.77 23.72 16.80
C ARG A 449 17.80 23.92 18.30
N ILE A 450 18.73 23.24 18.96
CA ILE A 450 19.06 23.40 20.38
C ILE A 450 20.58 23.25 20.53
N LYS A 451 21.21 23.91 21.50
CA LYS A 451 22.63 23.63 21.77
C LYS A 451 22.78 22.24 22.36
N LEU A 452 23.98 21.67 22.20
CA LEU A 452 24.37 20.39 22.77
C LEU A 452 24.36 20.37 24.32
N ASP A 453 24.35 21.54 24.97
CA ASP A 453 24.17 21.71 26.42
C ASP A 453 22.70 21.77 26.87
N GLY A 454 21.72 21.76 25.94
CA GLY A 454 20.29 21.87 26.21
C GLY A 454 19.75 23.31 26.26
N THR A 455 20.59 24.32 26.08
CA THR A 455 20.17 25.74 26.07
C THR A 455 19.88 26.26 24.65
N ASP A 456 19.37 27.50 24.53
CA ASP A 456 19.22 28.22 23.25
C ASP A 456 18.35 27.47 22.20
N LYS A 457 17.30 26.78 22.68
CA LYS A 457 16.29 26.14 21.82
C LYS A 457 15.58 27.21 20.96
N THR A 458 15.69 27.06 19.64
CA THR A 458 15.21 28.04 18.65
C THR A 458 14.44 27.35 17.53
N LYS A 459 13.21 27.82 17.23
CA LYS A 459 12.47 27.42 16.02
C LYS A 459 13.07 28.12 14.80
N LEU A 460 13.38 27.37 13.74
CA LEU A 460 14.03 27.88 12.52
C LEU A 460 13.05 28.04 11.34
N GLY A 461 11.86 27.44 11.39
CA GLY A 461 10.85 27.58 10.35
C GLY A 461 9.46 27.13 10.78
N ASN A 462 8.43 27.67 10.12
CA ASN A 462 7.01 27.38 10.40
C ASN A 462 6.39 26.31 9.47
N HIS A 463 7.20 25.67 8.62
CA HIS A 463 6.77 24.57 7.76
C HIS A 463 7.31 23.24 8.31
N PRO A 464 6.59 22.13 8.11
CA PRO A 464 7.04 20.81 8.51
C PRO A 464 8.22 20.31 7.65
N VAL A 465 9.14 19.58 8.28
CA VAL A 465 10.34 19.04 7.66
C VAL A 465 10.58 17.57 8.05
N SER A 466 11.24 16.84 7.16
CA SER A 466 11.79 15.51 7.41
C SER A 466 13.14 15.33 6.72
N GLN A 467 13.83 14.21 7.01
CA GLN A 467 15.09 13.80 6.37
C GLN A 467 16.14 14.93 6.36
N LEU A 468 16.59 15.31 7.55
CA LEU A 468 17.61 16.35 7.74
C LEU A 468 19.00 15.83 7.36
N ALA A 469 19.79 16.68 6.69
CA ALA A 469 21.21 16.44 6.40
C ALA A 469 22.01 17.74 6.52
N ILE A 470 23.31 17.64 6.82
CA ILE A 470 24.22 18.79 6.93
C ILE A 470 25.09 18.85 5.68
N ALA A 471 25.23 20.05 5.11
CA ALA A 471 25.96 20.32 3.88
C ALA A 471 26.85 21.55 4.05
N GLY A 472 27.95 21.40 4.80
CA GLY A 472 28.76 22.52 5.27
C GLY A 472 27.94 23.47 6.13
N ASN A 473 27.82 24.74 5.71
CA ASN A 473 27.04 25.77 6.42
C ASN A 473 25.52 25.74 6.11
N TRP A 474 25.03 24.71 5.42
CA TRP A 474 23.62 24.53 5.09
C TRP A 474 23.02 23.34 5.84
N LEU A 475 21.80 23.51 6.33
CA LEU A 475 20.89 22.40 6.58
C LEU A 475 20.14 22.10 5.28
N VAL A 476 20.13 20.84 4.86
CA VAL A 476 19.31 20.29 3.78
C VAL A 476 18.18 19.47 4.41
N TYR A 477 16.98 19.54 3.83
CA TYR A 477 15.82 18.82 4.34
C TYR A 477 14.74 18.63 3.28
N VAL A 478 13.86 17.65 3.48
CA VAL A 478 12.63 17.50 2.71
C VAL A 478 11.53 18.34 3.38
N LYS A 479 10.93 19.25 2.62
CA LYS A 479 9.78 20.03 3.07
C LYS A 479 8.49 19.27 2.78
N TRP A 480 7.63 19.15 3.77
CA TRP A 480 6.26 18.67 3.60
C TRP A 480 5.28 19.84 3.44
N THR A 481 4.20 19.63 2.70
CA THR A 481 3.16 20.66 2.50
C THR A 481 1.73 20.14 2.50
N ASN A 482 1.51 18.83 2.72
CA ASN A 482 0.23 18.07 2.68
C ASN A 482 -0.75 18.46 1.55
N SER A 483 -0.24 19.06 0.49
CA SER A 483 -1.00 19.71 -0.57
C SER A 483 -0.77 18.91 -1.86
N ARG A 484 -1.84 18.57 -2.60
CA ARG A 484 -1.73 17.74 -3.81
C ARG A 484 -1.03 18.43 -5.02
N SER A 485 -0.22 19.44 -4.77
CA SER A 485 0.56 20.15 -5.78
C SER A 485 1.86 19.40 -6.10
N ALA A 486 2.43 19.65 -7.27
CA ALA A 486 3.79 19.22 -7.63
C ALA A 486 4.91 19.98 -6.87
N GLN A 487 4.62 20.46 -5.65
CA GLN A 487 5.57 21.17 -4.78
C GLN A 487 5.81 20.46 -3.44
N ASP A 488 5.26 19.24 -3.26
CA ASP A 488 5.31 18.47 -2.02
C ASP A 488 6.46 17.47 -1.98
N ASN A 489 6.96 17.20 -0.78
CA ASN A 489 8.08 16.31 -0.49
C ASN A 489 9.36 16.69 -1.25
N ASN A 490 9.58 17.99 -1.42
CA ASN A 490 10.68 18.55 -2.21
C ASN A 490 11.90 18.88 -1.33
N ILE A 491 13.08 18.87 -1.95
CA ILE A 491 14.35 19.18 -1.28
C ILE A 491 14.51 20.69 -1.14
N TYR A 492 14.78 21.15 0.08
CA TYR A 492 15.09 22.52 0.45
C TYR A 492 16.42 22.60 1.19
N ARG A 493 16.98 23.82 1.29
CA ARG A 493 18.06 24.17 2.22
C ARG A 493 17.80 25.47 2.94
N MET A 494 18.42 25.65 4.10
CA MET A 494 18.57 26.95 4.76
C MET A 494 19.95 27.08 5.45
N PRO A 495 20.42 28.30 5.76
CA PRO A 495 21.63 28.46 6.56
C PRO A 495 21.45 27.85 7.96
N LEU A 496 22.52 27.28 8.53
CA LEU A 496 22.49 26.75 9.92
C LEU A 496 22.11 27.81 10.98
N ALA A 497 22.34 29.09 10.67
CA ALA A 497 21.92 30.22 11.49
C ALA A 497 20.39 30.42 11.54
N GLY A 498 19.63 29.81 10.63
CA GLY A 498 18.25 30.16 10.29
C GLY A 498 18.18 31.12 9.10
N GLY A 499 16.98 31.34 8.56
CA GLY A 499 16.73 32.24 7.43
C GLY A 499 15.66 31.72 6.47
N PHE A 500 15.52 32.35 5.31
CA PHE A 500 14.53 31.94 4.31
C PHE A 500 14.88 30.60 3.65
N PRO A 501 13.94 29.63 3.63
CA PRO A 501 14.08 28.38 2.88
C PRO A 501 14.33 28.60 1.39
N GLN A 502 15.31 27.88 0.83
CA GLN A 502 15.60 27.85 -0.60
C GLN A 502 15.22 26.48 -1.17
N LYS A 503 14.33 26.45 -2.17
CA LYS A 503 13.99 25.21 -2.89
C LYS A 503 15.15 24.79 -3.79
N ILE A 504 15.53 23.51 -3.77
CA ILE A 504 16.64 22.96 -4.58
C ILE A 504 16.10 22.23 -5.81
N GLY A 505 15.00 21.48 -5.66
CA GLY A 505 14.36 20.74 -6.76
C GLY A 505 12.88 20.47 -6.50
N SER A 506 12.15 20.05 -7.53
CA SER A 506 10.71 19.75 -7.47
C SER A 506 10.38 18.26 -7.50
N ASP A 507 11.37 17.38 -7.35
CA ASP A 507 11.15 15.94 -7.22
C ASP A 507 10.57 15.59 -5.84
N GLN A 508 9.69 14.60 -5.78
CA GLN A 508 9.34 13.94 -4.52
C GLN A 508 10.53 13.10 -4.07
N ALA A 509 11.22 13.53 -3.01
CA ALA A 509 12.48 12.96 -2.57
C ALA A 509 12.32 12.12 -1.29
N GLU A 510 12.84 10.88 -1.33
CA GLU A 510 13.01 10.00 -0.16
C GLU A 510 14.46 9.50 -0.06
N SER A 511 14.89 9.01 1.12
CA SER A 511 16.27 8.58 1.42
C SER A 511 17.33 9.64 1.04
N VAL A 512 17.08 10.91 1.38
CA VAL A 512 17.99 12.02 1.06
C VAL A 512 19.32 11.87 1.80
N GLN A 513 20.43 11.88 1.06
CA GLN A 513 21.81 11.82 1.55
C GLN A 513 22.63 12.96 0.94
N VAL A 514 23.66 13.43 1.65
CA VAL A 514 24.56 14.51 1.17
C VAL A 514 26.01 14.03 1.19
N LEU A 515 26.74 14.28 0.11
CA LEU A 515 28.19 14.18 0.04
C LEU A 515 28.74 15.40 -0.72
N ASP A 516 29.64 16.13 -0.08
CA ASP A 516 30.17 17.42 -0.55
C ASP A 516 29.07 18.42 -0.97
N ASN A 517 29.04 18.79 -2.26
CA ASN A 517 28.07 19.71 -2.87
C ASN A 517 26.93 18.96 -3.60
N TRP A 518 26.80 17.65 -3.39
CA TRP A 518 25.79 16.81 -4.03
C TRP A 518 24.81 16.22 -3.03
N ILE A 519 23.55 16.20 -3.43
CA ILE A 519 22.45 15.55 -2.74
C ILE A 519 22.04 14.34 -3.58
N TYR A 520 21.93 13.17 -2.96
CA TYR A 520 21.50 11.91 -3.55
C TYR A 520 20.17 11.50 -2.94
N TYR A 521 19.24 10.99 -3.74
CA TYR A 521 17.87 10.72 -3.28
C TYR A 521 17.14 9.73 -4.19
N LEU A 522 16.09 9.10 -3.64
CA LEU A 522 15.08 8.36 -4.39
C LEU A 522 14.05 9.35 -4.93
N ASN A 523 13.79 9.34 -6.23
CA ASN A 523 12.75 10.15 -6.86
C ASN A 523 11.44 9.36 -6.95
N GLY A 524 10.51 9.59 -6.02
CA GLY A 524 9.19 8.94 -6.01
C GLY A 524 8.39 9.17 -7.30
N THR A 525 8.57 10.34 -7.94
CA THR A 525 7.89 10.69 -9.20
C THR A 525 8.43 9.93 -10.41
N ASP A 526 9.64 9.34 -10.35
CA ASP A 526 10.18 8.40 -11.34
C ASP A 526 10.42 7.01 -10.71
N GLY A 527 9.41 6.52 -9.96
CA GLY A 527 9.38 5.15 -9.45
C GLY A 527 10.46 4.79 -8.42
N TYR A 528 10.91 5.77 -7.63
CA TYR A 528 11.98 5.63 -6.63
C TYR A 528 13.35 5.23 -7.24
N LYS A 529 13.64 5.69 -8.46
CA LYS A 529 14.98 5.62 -9.04
C LYS A 529 15.93 6.59 -8.35
N ILE A 530 17.23 6.29 -8.41
CA ILE A 530 18.26 7.10 -7.77
C ILE A 530 18.61 8.32 -8.63
N TYR A 531 18.52 9.49 -8.03
CA TYR A 531 18.89 10.78 -8.61
C TYR A 531 19.96 11.48 -7.78
N ARG A 532 20.62 12.46 -8.38
CA ARG A 532 21.40 13.48 -7.68
C ARG A 532 21.10 14.89 -8.17
N ILE A 533 21.34 15.88 -7.33
CA ILE A 533 21.28 17.32 -7.63
C ILE A 533 22.34 18.07 -6.80
N LYS A 534 22.91 19.16 -7.31
CA LYS A 534 23.83 19.98 -6.51
C LYS A 534 23.07 20.81 -5.46
N LEU A 535 23.74 21.22 -4.38
CA LEU A 535 23.12 22.09 -3.35
C LEU A 535 22.56 23.40 -3.93
N ASN A 536 23.09 23.88 -5.06
CA ASN A 536 22.62 25.08 -5.76
C ASN A 536 21.47 24.84 -6.76
N GLY A 537 20.88 23.64 -6.79
CA GLY A 537 19.79 23.26 -7.70
C GLY A 537 20.22 22.90 -9.13
N THR A 538 21.50 23.01 -9.47
CA THR A 538 22.00 22.68 -10.82
C THR A 538 22.43 21.22 -10.94
N GLY A 539 22.60 20.72 -12.18
CA GLY A 539 23.17 19.40 -12.43
C GLY A 539 22.30 18.21 -12.02
N ARG A 540 20.98 18.40 -11.90
CA ARG A 540 20.02 17.32 -11.63
C ARG A 540 20.16 16.19 -12.67
N SER A 541 20.48 14.98 -12.22
CA SER A 541 20.68 13.81 -13.10
C SER A 541 20.18 12.53 -12.45
N LYS A 542 19.48 11.68 -13.23
CA LYS A 542 19.24 10.27 -12.87
C LYS A 542 20.56 9.50 -12.93
N LEU A 543 20.78 8.58 -11.99
CA LEU A 543 22.01 7.77 -11.90
C LEU A 543 21.82 6.30 -12.30
N THR A 544 20.61 5.76 -12.20
CA THR A 544 20.26 4.40 -12.65
C THR A 544 18.76 4.31 -12.98
N GLU A 545 18.37 3.34 -13.80
CA GLU A 545 16.96 2.96 -13.99
C GLU A 545 16.46 1.96 -12.93
N ASP A 546 17.35 1.46 -12.05
CA ASP A 546 16.94 0.64 -10.91
C ASP A 546 16.01 1.43 -9.99
N GLN A 547 14.89 0.82 -9.62
CA GLN A 547 14.09 1.28 -8.49
C GLN A 547 14.77 0.85 -7.19
N ALA A 548 14.94 1.75 -6.23
CA ALA A 548 15.59 1.46 -4.97
C ALA A 548 14.68 1.68 -3.75
N VAL A 549 14.92 0.90 -2.69
CA VAL A 549 14.12 0.93 -1.44
C VAL A 549 14.75 1.85 -0.39
N CYS A 550 16.08 1.88 -0.34
CA CYS A 550 16.92 2.66 0.57
C CYS A 550 18.29 2.85 -0.11
N LEU A 551 18.98 3.97 0.14
CA LEU A 551 20.35 4.23 -0.33
C LEU A 551 21.19 4.91 0.75
N ALA A 552 22.42 4.47 1.02
CA ALA A 552 23.42 5.17 1.83
C ALA A 552 24.56 5.69 0.95
N VAL A 553 25.27 6.75 1.34
CA VAL A 553 26.37 7.32 0.51
C VAL A 553 27.64 7.56 1.33
N ALA A 554 28.65 6.72 1.13
CA ALA A 554 29.98 6.86 1.75
C ALA A 554 31.08 6.68 0.70
N ASP A 555 32.22 7.37 0.86
CA ASP A 555 33.45 7.14 0.09
C ASP A 555 33.23 7.10 -1.45
N ASN A 556 32.55 8.14 -1.97
CA ASN A 556 32.14 8.25 -3.39
C ASN A 556 31.29 7.08 -3.95
N THR A 557 30.67 6.31 -3.06
CA THR A 557 29.85 5.14 -3.39
C THR A 557 28.46 5.25 -2.79
N ILE A 558 27.44 4.97 -3.60
CA ILE A 558 26.04 4.86 -3.23
C ILE A 558 25.73 3.38 -3.05
N TYR A 559 25.44 2.95 -1.82
CA TYR A 559 25.03 1.60 -1.50
C TYR A 559 23.52 1.54 -1.42
N TYR A 560 22.85 0.68 -2.18
CA TYR A 560 21.41 0.70 -2.30
C TYR A 560 20.76 -0.68 -2.39
N SER A 561 19.52 -0.73 -1.92
CA SER A 561 18.64 -1.89 -2.02
C SER A 561 17.90 -1.84 -3.36
N ASN A 562 18.29 -2.70 -4.31
CA ASN A 562 17.74 -2.72 -5.65
C ASN A 562 16.44 -3.53 -5.71
N TYR A 563 15.30 -2.84 -5.70
CA TYR A 563 13.97 -3.46 -5.78
C TYR A 563 13.77 -4.22 -7.11
N SER A 564 14.27 -3.65 -8.22
CA SER A 564 14.17 -4.22 -9.56
C SER A 564 14.86 -5.59 -9.69
N ASP A 565 15.91 -5.86 -8.91
CA ASP A 565 16.55 -7.17 -8.81
C ASP A 565 16.26 -7.86 -7.45
N GLY A 566 15.04 -7.74 -6.94
CA GLY A 566 14.57 -8.54 -5.80
C GLY A 566 15.17 -8.12 -4.45
N GLN A 567 15.33 -6.82 -4.23
CA GLN A 567 15.86 -6.20 -3.01
C GLN A 567 17.37 -6.44 -2.76
N LYS A 568 18.12 -6.86 -3.78
CA LYS A 568 19.55 -7.18 -3.66
C LYS A 568 20.40 -5.95 -3.34
N LEU A 569 21.49 -6.15 -2.60
CA LEU A 569 22.42 -5.08 -2.25
C LEU A 569 23.36 -4.76 -3.43
N TYR A 570 23.41 -3.48 -3.80
CA TYR A 570 24.26 -2.95 -4.87
C TYR A 570 25.12 -1.79 -4.37
N ALA A 571 26.23 -1.54 -5.08
CA ALA A 571 27.01 -0.32 -5.03
C ALA A 571 27.00 0.37 -6.41
N LEU A 572 26.94 1.70 -6.41
CA LEU A 572 26.97 2.57 -7.58
C LEU A 572 27.91 3.75 -7.30
N SER A 573 28.85 4.07 -8.19
CA SER A 573 29.67 5.28 -8.05
C SER A 573 28.79 6.54 -8.03
N THR A 574 29.20 7.58 -7.32
CA THR A 574 28.43 8.85 -7.21
C THR A 574 28.22 9.58 -8.54
N ASP A 575 28.91 9.19 -9.61
CA ASP A 575 28.70 9.66 -10.98
C ASP A 575 27.82 8.76 -11.85
N GLY A 576 27.36 7.61 -11.33
CA GLY A 576 26.49 6.65 -12.00
C GLY A 576 27.19 5.67 -12.95
N ARG A 577 28.52 5.76 -13.11
CA ARG A 577 29.26 5.00 -14.16
C ARG A 577 29.62 3.56 -13.77
N HIS A 578 29.84 3.29 -12.49
CA HIS A 578 30.30 1.98 -12.01
C HIS A 578 29.28 1.37 -11.08
N ARG A 579 28.59 0.32 -11.54
CA ARG A 579 27.51 -0.38 -10.83
C ARG A 579 27.87 -1.84 -10.61
N VAL A 580 27.82 -2.31 -9.37
CA VAL A 580 28.16 -3.69 -8.99
C VAL A 580 27.17 -4.23 -7.95
N LYS A 581 26.82 -5.52 -8.06
CA LYS A 581 26.04 -6.22 -7.03
C LYS A 581 26.99 -6.69 -5.94
N LEU A 582 26.70 -6.34 -4.68
CA LEU A 582 27.49 -6.77 -3.52
C LEU A 582 26.96 -8.05 -2.88
N SER A 583 25.63 -8.22 -2.82
CA SER A 583 25.01 -9.41 -2.21
C SER A 583 23.70 -9.80 -2.89
N ASN A 584 23.33 -11.08 -2.76
CA ASN A 584 22.00 -11.58 -3.09
C ASN A 584 21.00 -11.45 -1.92
N ASP A 585 21.43 -10.94 -0.76
CA ASP A 585 20.55 -10.65 0.39
C ASP A 585 19.48 -9.61 0.06
N GLN A 586 18.30 -9.76 0.65
CA GLN A 586 17.23 -8.76 0.60
C GLN A 586 17.52 -7.61 1.57
N ALA A 587 18.31 -6.63 1.14
CA ALA A 587 18.75 -5.50 1.95
C ALA A 587 17.58 -4.54 2.28
N GLY A 588 17.31 -4.34 3.56
CA GLY A 588 16.31 -3.41 4.07
C GLY A 588 16.88 -2.00 4.23
N PHE A 589 17.04 -1.58 5.48
CA PHE A 589 17.75 -0.35 5.82
C PHE A 589 19.25 -0.55 5.64
N ILE A 590 19.93 0.48 5.12
CA ILE A 590 21.36 0.48 4.82
C ILE A 590 22.00 1.69 5.49
N ALA A 591 23.18 1.50 6.08
CA ALA A 591 24.07 2.57 6.49
C ALA A 591 25.51 2.22 6.06
N ALA A 592 26.33 3.21 5.74
CA ALA A 592 27.68 3.01 5.23
C ALA A 592 28.69 3.97 5.88
N GLY A 593 29.96 3.61 5.80
CA GLY A 593 31.06 4.33 6.44
C GLY A 593 32.07 3.34 6.97
N ASN A 594 33.19 3.80 7.52
CA ASN A 594 34.20 2.92 8.12
C ASN A 594 34.95 2.02 7.11
N GLY A 595 34.77 2.20 5.80
CA GLY A 595 35.11 1.17 4.81
C GLY A 595 34.22 -0.08 4.88
N TYR A 596 33.04 0.02 5.51
CA TYR A 596 32.02 -1.01 5.64
C TYR A 596 30.65 -0.55 5.14
N VAL A 597 29.79 -1.53 4.86
CA VAL A 597 28.36 -1.36 4.61
C VAL A 597 27.63 -2.23 5.62
N TYR A 598 26.64 -1.66 6.29
CA TYR A 598 25.78 -2.30 7.27
C TYR A 598 24.35 -2.29 6.74
N TYR A 599 23.64 -3.41 6.87
CA TYR A 599 22.29 -3.54 6.34
C TYR A 599 21.46 -4.57 7.10
N THR A 600 20.16 -4.30 7.25
CA THR A 600 19.21 -5.32 7.72
C THR A 600 18.86 -6.25 6.57
N ASN A 601 18.75 -7.56 6.83
CA ASN A 601 18.50 -8.58 5.81
C ASN A 601 17.10 -9.18 5.96
N ALA A 602 16.15 -8.77 5.12
CA ALA A 602 14.76 -9.22 5.20
C ALA A 602 14.62 -10.75 5.03
N SER A 603 15.44 -11.36 4.15
CA SER A 603 15.51 -12.81 3.98
C SER A 603 16.14 -13.58 5.17
N ALA A 604 16.58 -12.87 6.22
CA ALA A 604 17.14 -13.45 7.44
C ALA A 604 16.57 -12.76 8.70
N ASN A 605 15.23 -12.71 8.82
CA ASN A 605 14.51 -12.13 9.99
C ASN A 605 14.86 -10.66 10.28
N HIS A 606 15.25 -9.88 9.26
CA HIS A 606 15.78 -8.52 9.40
C HIS A 606 17.06 -8.40 10.24
N ALA A 607 17.78 -9.50 10.47
CA ALA A 607 19.06 -9.50 11.16
C ALA A 607 20.06 -8.54 10.49
N LEU A 608 20.88 -7.90 11.31
CA LEU A 608 21.85 -6.89 10.90
C LEU A 608 23.14 -7.55 10.45
N TYR A 609 23.50 -7.35 9.19
CA TYR A 609 24.76 -7.78 8.61
C TYR A 609 25.67 -6.59 8.34
N ARG A 610 26.96 -6.88 8.20
CA ARG A 610 27.94 -5.98 7.62
C ARG A 610 28.80 -6.69 6.57
N MET A 611 29.44 -5.91 5.71
CA MET A 611 30.50 -6.35 4.80
C MET A 611 31.44 -5.17 4.55
N THR A 612 32.65 -5.42 4.05
CA THR A 612 33.52 -4.34 3.54
C THR A 612 32.83 -3.57 2.42
N ALA A 613 33.22 -2.31 2.22
CA ALA A 613 32.78 -1.45 1.10
C ALA A 613 32.91 -2.13 -0.28
N ALA A 614 33.92 -3.00 -0.45
CA ALA A 614 34.16 -3.77 -1.67
C ALA A 614 33.23 -5.00 -1.84
N GLY A 615 32.31 -5.27 -0.90
CA GLY A 615 31.39 -6.42 -0.94
C GLY A 615 31.94 -7.72 -0.34
N HIS A 616 33.13 -7.69 0.25
CA HIS A 616 33.78 -8.87 0.84
C HIS A 616 33.49 -9.01 2.34
N ASN A 617 33.77 -10.20 2.90
CA ASN A 617 33.70 -10.50 4.33
C ASN A 617 32.33 -10.19 4.99
N LYS A 618 31.24 -10.67 4.39
CA LYS A 618 29.90 -10.61 4.98
C LYS A 618 29.88 -11.30 6.35
N GLN A 619 29.42 -10.59 7.38
CA GLN A 619 29.34 -11.05 8.76
C GLN A 619 27.99 -10.65 9.38
N LEU A 620 27.41 -11.54 10.19
CA LEU A 620 26.24 -11.27 11.01
C LEU A 620 26.69 -10.50 12.25
N VAL A 621 26.11 -9.32 12.48
CA VAL A 621 26.39 -8.45 13.63
C VAL A 621 25.45 -8.80 14.77
N CYS A 622 24.14 -8.83 14.52
CA CYS A 622 23.14 -9.29 15.49
C CYS A 622 21.84 -9.74 14.79
N ASP A 623 21.06 -10.61 15.41
CA ASP A 623 19.64 -10.70 15.11
C ASP A 623 18.94 -9.54 15.82
N LEU A 624 18.17 -8.75 15.07
CA LEU A 624 17.39 -7.66 15.66
C LEU A 624 16.17 -8.19 16.39
N GLY A 625 15.58 -9.31 15.97
CA GLY A 625 14.38 -9.93 16.56
C GLY A 625 13.08 -9.11 16.44
N VAL A 626 13.16 -7.83 16.05
CA VAL A 626 12.07 -6.84 16.13
C VAL A 626 11.69 -6.21 14.78
N GLY A 627 11.97 -6.90 13.68
CA GLY A 627 11.43 -6.59 12.35
C GLY A 627 12.27 -5.57 11.56
N PRO A 628 11.72 -4.98 10.49
CA PRO A 628 12.42 -4.02 9.65
C PRO A 628 12.67 -2.71 10.41
N LEU A 629 13.80 -2.62 11.11
CA LEU A 629 14.21 -1.42 11.83
C LEU A 629 15.27 -0.58 11.10
N PRO A 630 15.15 0.76 11.20
CA PRO A 630 16.22 1.67 10.81
C PRO A 630 17.47 1.52 11.69
N ILE A 631 18.61 1.73 11.06
CA ILE A 631 19.96 1.65 11.64
C ILE A 631 20.72 2.92 11.28
N ASP A 632 21.52 3.43 12.22
CA ASP A 632 22.48 4.53 11.97
C ASP A 632 23.86 4.15 12.51
N ILE A 633 24.93 4.71 11.95
CA ILE A 633 26.33 4.49 12.36
C ILE A 633 26.90 5.80 12.90
N VAL A 634 27.36 5.78 14.16
CA VAL A 634 27.92 6.94 14.86
C VAL A 634 29.06 6.48 15.76
N ASN A 635 30.24 7.11 15.66
CA ASN A 635 31.41 6.88 16.54
C ASN A 635 31.73 5.39 16.80
N ASN A 636 31.89 4.61 15.72
CA ASN A 636 32.21 3.18 15.76
C ASN A 636 31.10 2.34 16.45
N ALA A 637 29.89 2.87 16.60
CA ALA A 637 28.73 2.14 17.10
C ALA A 637 27.59 2.17 16.08
N ILE A 638 26.78 1.11 16.07
CA ILE A 638 25.52 1.05 15.34
C ILE A 638 24.40 1.25 16.35
N TYR A 639 23.52 2.21 16.07
CA TYR A 639 22.29 2.38 16.83
C TYR A 639 21.12 1.70 16.15
N TYR A 640 20.35 0.94 16.93
CA TYR A 640 19.06 0.37 16.57
C TYR A 640 18.23 0.22 17.86
N ASN A 641 16.92 0.41 17.81
CA ASN A 641 15.99 0.06 18.90
C ASN A 641 16.40 0.46 20.34
N ARG A 642 16.93 1.67 20.58
CA ARG A 642 17.45 2.13 21.89
C ARG A 642 18.73 1.41 22.37
N GLN A 643 19.39 0.65 21.52
CA GLN A 643 20.63 -0.08 21.81
C GLN A 643 21.76 0.42 20.91
N PHE A 644 22.97 0.46 21.47
CA PHE A 644 24.21 0.68 20.73
C PHE A 644 25.00 -0.62 20.72
N ILE A 645 25.24 -1.19 19.54
CA ILE A 645 26.31 -2.19 19.37
C ILE A 645 27.59 -1.42 19.06
N ASN A 646 28.59 -1.57 19.91
CA ASN A 646 29.94 -1.15 19.54
C ASN A 646 30.40 -2.04 18.39
N THR A 647 30.73 -1.46 17.23
CA THR A 647 31.33 -2.21 16.11
C THR A 647 32.67 -2.83 16.48
N GLU A 648 33.24 -2.43 17.63
CA GLU A 648 34.52 -2.86 18.19
C GLU A 648 34.48 -3.94 19.28
N ASN A 649 33.34 -4.56 19.59
CA ASN A 649 33.32 -5.77 20.42
C ASN A 649 32.45 -6.87 19.80
N ARG A 650 32.87 -8.13 20.04
CA ARG A 650 32.55 -9.33 19.25
C ARG A 650 31.10 -9.82 19.31
#